data_AF-A0A0S8IXN0-F1
#
_entry.id   AF-A0A0S8IXN0-F1
#
_cell.length_a   1.000
_cell.length_b   1.000
_cell.length_c   1.000
_cell.angle_alpha   90.00
_cell.angle_beta   90.00
_cell.angle_gamma   90.00
#
_symmetry.space_group_name_H-M   'P 1'
#
loop_
_entity.id
_entity.type
_entity.pdbx_description
1 polymer ?
#
loop_
_entity_poly.entity_id
_entity_poly.type
_entity_poly.pdbx_seq_one_letter_code
_entity_poly.pdbx_strand_id
1 'polypeptide(L)'
;MCAEKKRRDDLKENIMGAKKFFILTILILIILFSFLLVFSRDGQDARKRQYSVKEKFLILRQKLEKRGYTSTEILKSRFDRLPYFTSQSKIIKERSEYFSYYHFQKPRSFMDIPDFQVNQEEDSATFKQLLPAVLTFQDYGFLAVWEDERNGDWEIFSQKIDSGGVFADTNIKIITDSLFSNQVQPDVAGIGDSSFVLVWLDGWEYKLFAQVFKLDSTPLTGKIEVSQDFCYTPEVSSFDDSTFVVVWKDESDDVYARRYNFSGIPFGPSFKVNDSGLNLRFSPSVDVDSDSGFVVVWEDYRDLDGDVYFQRYTYGGSPLGSNIQANVDSGMEDQYQPEVGFGKDGEFMVSWVDTKENNPDIYAKIFFWNGSVKRDGFKVNTDEGSDDQWDPCLGSYSYGKYFVSWTDLRNGWDIYAQLYDSAGQRIGPNFVLSDTTSLGIRDKVKISLVQDGFCVACWEDERKSNNDIYCQRITEGSLQGSNLKVNLDSTGAMQNSPALATDKEGGLMVCWEDKRRGKSDIYVKKYNRWGTEIFPDKKVNDNLSLVEQKSPDISVSDDGDFVIVWEDSRDGLDVYAQLFGQFGNPEGGNFQVSSDTLFSFCVTPSVAKFSDGDFVVVWSGEKSGTRDVYAKRYDQAGAPQGSSFKVNDDVEDVNHLNPKVVKDSLSNFLVAWYDERGSKKRIYLQRFDSSGAPIGTNFALDTDSVDSKKQSFDLGMNRIGDFVVVWKSQDSSESVKAQVYDSSGIALGPNIFVSDDTTSRPESPKVYMDPDSYFVVVWTDYRQGEPNIYYQIFEHDGTKINNNVRLNQQSPAIQKTPDVSQSMSYIYS
;
A
#
# COMPACT_ATOMS: atom_id res chain seq x y z
N MET A 1 4.86 -27.32 -100.26
CA MET A 1 4.79 -25.86 -100.04
C MET A 1 3.77 -25.43 -98.98
N CYS A 2 2.48 -25.79 -99.03
CA CYS A 2 1.53 -25.41 -97.95
C CYS A 2 1.82 -26.05 -96.57
N ALA A 3 2.35 -27.29 -96.54
CA ALA A 3 2.70 -27.96 -95.27
C ALA A 3 3.95 -27.37 -94.59
N GLU A 4 4.95 -26.91 -95.36
CA GLU A 4 6.15 -26.26 -94.81
C GLU A 4 5.91 -24.83 -94.34
N LYS A 5 4.98 -24.11 -94.97
CA LYS A 5 4.58 -22.77 -94.52
C LYS A 5 3.88 -22.84 -93.16
N LYS A 6 2.95 -23.79 -93.00
CA LYS A 6 2.28 -24.05 -91.72
C LYS A 6 3.26 -24.45 -90.63
N ARG A 7 4.22 -25.34 -90.93
CA ARG A 7 5.26 -25.76 -89.97
C ARG A 7 6.24 -24.64 -89.57
N ARG A 8 6.55 -23.69 -90.48
CA ARG A 8 7.37 -22.50 -90.18
C ARG A 8 6.61 -21.46 -89.36
N ASP A 9 5.32 -21.28 -89.63
CA ASP A 9 4.47 -20.35 -88.90
C ASP A 9 4.19 -20.89 -87.47
N ASP A 10 3.96 -22.20 -87.32
CA ASP A 10 3.84 -22.88 -86.02
C ASP A 10 5.16 -22.84 -85.21
N LEU A 11 6.32 -22.94 -85.86
CA LEU A 11 7.62 -22.83 -85.21
C LEU A 11 7.93 -21.38 -84.77
N LYS A 12 7.52 -20.39 -85.57
CA LYS A 12 7.65 -18.97 -85.22
C LYS A 12 6.73 -18.58 -84.06
N GLU A 13 5.50 -19.09 -84.00
CA GLU A 13 4.60 -18.89 -82.86
C GLU A 13 5.16 -19.55 -81.59
N ASN A 14 5.68 -20.77 -81.68
CA ASN A 14 6.29 -21.46 -80.53
C ASN A 14 7.56 -20.76 -80.01
N ILE A 15 8.41 -20.21 -80.89
CA ILE A 15 9.60 -19.44 -80.49
C ILE A 15 9.19 -18.08 -79.89
N MET A 16 8.14 -17.44 -80.39
CA MET A 16 7.59 -16.21 -79.80
C MET A 16 6.97 -16.47 -78.42
N GLY A 17 6.28 -17.60 -78.25
CA GLY A 17 5.74 -18.06 -76.98
C GLY A 17 6.84 -18.36 -75.95
N ALA A 18 7.91 -19.05 -76.36
CA ALA A 18 9.04 -19.37 -75.50
C ALA A 18 9.85 -18.14 -75.07
N LYS A 19 10.06 -17.16 -75.96
CA LYS A 19 10.69 -15.88 -75.61
C LYS A 19 9.83 -15.04 -74.65
N LYS A 20 8.50 -15.03 -74.84
CA LYS A 20 7.57 -14.37 -73.91
C LYS A 20 7.57 -15.04 -72.54
N PHE A 21 7.64 -16.37 -72.49
CA PHE A 21 7.72 -17.14 -71.25
C PHE A 21 9.03 -16.88 -70.50
N PHE A 22 10.17 -16.90 -71.19
CA PHE A 22 11.48 -16.65 -70.60
C PHE A 22 11.63 -15.23 -70.03
N ILE A 23 11.12 -14.22 -70.76
CA ILE A 23 11.11 -12.83 -70.29
C ILE A 23 10.19 -12.66 -69.07
N LEU A 24 9.03 -13.33 -69.05
CA LEU A 24 8.10 -13.28 -67.92
C LEU A 24 8.70 -13.94 -66.67
N THR A 25 9.40 -15.07 -66.81
CA THR A 25 10.08 -15.76 -65.70
C THR A 25 11.22 -14.92 -65.12
N ILE A 26 12.01 -14.24 -65.97
CA ILE A 26 13.07 -13.32 -65.52
C ILE A 26 12.45 -12.11 -64.78
N LEU A 27 11.34 -11.56 -65.27
CA LEU A 27 10.62 -10.49 -64.60
C LEU A 27 10.07 -10.91 -63.23
N ILE A 28 9.53 -12.13 -63.11
CA ILE A 28 9.04 -12.69 -61.84
C ILE A 28 10.18 -12.94 -60.86
N LEU A 29 11.33 -13.44 -61.33
CA LEU A 29 12.54 -13.61 -60.52
C LEU A 29 13.11 -12.27 -60.03
N ILE A 30 13.12 -11.24 -60.87
CA ILE A 30 13.54 -9.87 -60.48
C ILE A 30 12.57 -9.29 -59.43
N ILE A 31 11.26 -9.56 -59.54
CA ILE A 31 10.25 -9.14 -58.56
C ILE A 31 10.46 -9.86 -57.22
N LEU A 32 10.68 -11.18 -57.22
CA LEU A 32 10.99 -11.97 -56.03
C LEU A 32 12.29 -11.53 -55.35
N PHE A 33 13.33 -11.25 -56.13
CA PHE A 33 14.62 -10.76 -55.61
C PHE A 33 14.52 -9.35 -55.04
N SER A 34 13.68 -8.49 -55.63
CA SER A 34 13.38 -7.15 -55.12
C SER A 34 12.55 -7.19 -53.84
N PHE A 35 11.67 -8.19 -53.68
CA PHE A 35 10.95 -8.45 -52.42
C PHE A 35 11.91 -8.90 -51.31
N LEU A 36 12.83 -9.82 -51.60
CA LEU A 36 13.82 -10.32 -50.63
C LEU A 36 14.79 -9.24 -50.15
N LEU A 37 15.23 -8.33 -51.03
CA LEU A 37 16.10 -7.20 -50.65
C LEU A 37 15.41 -6.11 -49.81
N VAL A 38 14.08 -6.04 -49.83
CA VAL A 38 13.30 -5.08 -49.00
C VAL A 38 13.18 -5.53 -47.55
N PHE A 39 13.38 -6.82 -47.25
CA PHE A 39 13.31 -7.37 -45.90
C PHE A 39 14.66 -7.50 -45.19
N SER A 40 15.78 -7.07 -45.79
CA SER A 40 17.12 -7.38 -45.27
C SER A 40 17.92 -6.21 -44.68
N ARG A 41 17.35 -5.02 -44.38
CA ARG A 41 17.99 -3.99 -43.52
C ARG A 41 17.09 -2.79 -43.20
N ASP A 42 17.07 -2.43 -41.91
CA ASP A 42 16.63 -1.21 -41.21
C ASP A 42 15.18 -0.68 -41.40
N GLY A 43 14.46 -0.62 -40.27
CA GLY A 43 13.00 -0.44 -40.15
C GLY A 43 12.45 0.99 -40.14
N GLN A 44 13.25 2.03 -40.42
CA GLN A 44 12.77 3.43 -40.30
C GLN A 44 12.16 4.02 -41.59
N ASP A 45 12.12 3.28 -42.71
CA ASP A 45 11.77 3.85 -44.03
C ASP A 45 10.67 3.08 -44.81
N ALA A 46 9.96 2.16 -44.14
CA ALA A 46 8.99 1.27 -44.78
C ALA A 46 7.75 2.00 -45.38
N ARG A 47 7.29 3.08 -44.74
CA ARG A 47 6.08 3.82 -45.20
C ARG A 47 6.31 4.63 -46.48
N LYS A 48 7.50 5.21 -46.69
CA LYS A 48 7.83 5.93 -47.94
C LYS A 48 8.04 4.97 -49.13
N ARG A 49 8.47 3.72 -48.87
CA ARG A 49 8.77 2.73 -49.91
C ARG A 49 7.54 1.93 -50.37
N GLN A 50 6.53 1.75 -49.53
CA GLN A 50 5.27 1.10 -49.92
C GLN A 50 4.51 1.86 -51.03
N TYR A 51 4.55 3.19 -51.00
CA TYR A 51 4.00 4.05 -52.07
C TYR A 51 4.80 3.92 -53.38
N SER A 52 6.13 3.82 -53.30
CA SER A 52 7.01 3.63 -54.46
C SER A 52 6.75 2.30 -55.21
N VAL A 53 6.37 1.24 -54.50
CA VAL A 53 6.08 -0.08 -55.12
C VAL A 53 4.74 -0.07 -55.86
N LYS A 54 3.69 0.55 -55.30
CA LYS A 54 2.38 0.72 -55.98
C LYS A 54 2.51 1.56 -57.26
N GLU A 55 3.27 2.65 -57.22
CA GLU A 55 3.53 3.49 -58.40
C GLU A 55 4.36 2.77 -59.46
N LYS A 56 5.40 2.03 -59.07
CA LYS A 56 6.20 1.21 -60.01
C LYS A 56 5.37 0.09 -60.65
N PHE A 57 4.44 -0.52 -59.89
CA PHE A 57 3.53 -1.55 -60.42
C PHE A 57 2.51 -0.96 -61.41
N LEU A 58 2.00 0.25 -61.15
CA LEU A 58 1.10 0.97 -62.04
C LEU A 58 1.80 1.40 -63.34
N ILE A 59 3.03 1.90 -63.26
CA ILE A 59 3.87 2.25 -64.42
C ILE A 59 4.20 1.01 -65.26
N LEU A 60 4.50 -0.12 -64.62
CA LEU A 60 4.79 -1.38 -65.31
C LEU A 60 3.55 -1.94 -66.02
N ARG A 61 2.38 -1.89 -65.36
CA ARG A 61 1.08 -2.25 -65.95
C ARG A 61 0.76 -1.42 -67.19
N GLN A 62 0.92 -0.10 -67.11
CA GLN A 62 0.71 0.80 -68.25
C GLN A 62 1.71 0.55 -69.40
N LYS A 63 2.96 0.18 -69.10
CA LYS A 63 3.97 -0.20 -70.12
C LYS A 63 3.66 -1.55 -70.79
N LEU A 64 3.06 -2.49 -70.07
CA LEU A 64 2.65 -3.80 -70.60
C LEU A 64 1.37 -3.70 -71.44
N GLU A 65 0.41 -2.89 -71.01
CA GLU A 65 -0.81 -2.58 -71.77
C GLU A 65 -0.47 -1.85 -73.10
N LYS A 66 0.48 -0.90 -73.09
CA LYS A 66 1.02 -0.27 -74.31
C LYS A 66 1.76 -1.23 -75.26
N ARG A 67 2.16 -2.42 -74.80
CA ARG A 67 2.83 -3.46 -75.59
C ARG A 67 1.87 -4.59 -76.01
N GLY A 68 0.56 -4.41 -75.84
CA GLY A 68 -0.47 -5.32 -76.34
C GLY A 68 -0.73 -6.57 -75.49
N TYR A 69 -0.32 -6.56 -74.21
CA TYR A 69 -0.62 -7.65 -73.28
C TYR A 69 -1.90 -7.30 -72.49
N THR A 70 -3.05 -7.88 -72.89
CA THR A 70 -4.33 -7.72 -72.19
C THR A 70 -4.42 -8.64 -70.98
N SER A 71 -4.87 -8.09 -69.86
CA SER A 71 -4.66 -8.58 -68.49
C SER A 71 -5.68 -9.61 -67.98
N THR A 72 -6.56 -10.14 -68.85
CA THR A 72 -7.71 -10.95 -68.40
C THR A 72 -7.57 -12.46 -68.61
N GLU A 73 -6.69 -12.94 -69.50
CA GLU A 73 -6.64 -14.39 -69.84
C GLU A 73 -5.41 -15.14 -69.29
N ILE A 74 -4.29 -14.46 -69.01
CA ILE A 74 -3.04 -15.14 -68.57
C ILE A 74 -3.02 -15.42 -67.06
N LEU A 75 -3.76 -14.65 -66.25
CA LEU A 75 -3.76 -14.79 -64.79
C LEU A 75 -4.77 -15.81 -64.25
N LYS A 76 -5.84 -16.12 -64.99
CA LYS A 76 -6.92 -16.99 -64.50
C LYS A 76 -6.74 -18.48 -64.76
N SER A 77 -6.03 -18.91 -65.81
CA SER A 77 -6.08 -20.32 -66.24
C SER A 77 -4.89 -21.21 -65.83
N ARG A 78 -3.86 -20.66 -65.15
CA ARG A 78 -2.70 -21.46 -64.69
C ARG A 78 -2.41 -21.39 -63.20
N PHE A 79 -3.03 -20.47 -62.45
CA PHE A 79 -2.95 -20.47 -60.98
C PHE A 79 -3.77 -21.60 -60.36
N ASP A 80 -4.90 -21.99 -60.98
CA ASP A 80 -5.82 -23.01 -60.44
C ASP A 80 -5.37 -24.47 -60.66
N ARG A 81 -4.21 -24.73 -61.29
CA ARG A 81 -3.69 -26.09 -61.54
C ARG A 81 -2.41 -26.45 -60.78
N LEU A 82 -1.98 -25.63 -59.83
CA LEU A 82 -0.87 -25.96 -58.92
C LEU A 82 -1.46 -26.41 -57.57
N PRO A 83 -1.37 -27.69 -57.19
CA PRO A 83 -1.94 -28.22 -55.94
C PRO A 83 -1.34 -27.61 -54.67
N TYR A 84 -0.31 -26.77 -54.78
CA TYR A 84 0.47 -26.24 -53.67
C TYR A 84 0.05 -24.82 -53.24
N PHE A 85 -0.83 -24.12 -53.97
CA PHE A 85 -1.15 -22.70 -53.71
C PHE A 85 -2.61 -22.39 -53.35
N THR A 86 -3.53 -23.35 -53.48
CA THR A 86 -4.97 -23.13 -53.20
C THR A 86 -5.31 -23.19 -51.71
N SER A 87 -4.49 -23.83 -50.86
CA SER A 87 -4.70 -23.81 -49.41
C SER A 87 -4.16 -22.52 -48.78
N GLN A 88 -2.98 -22.04 -49.17
CA GLN A 88 -2.40 -20.84 -48.57
C GLN A 88 -2.98 -19.53 -49.10
N SER A 89 -3.44 -19.42 -50.36
CA SER A 89 -3.92 -18.13 -50.89
C SER A 89 -5.30 -17.72 -50.37
N LYS A 90 -6.19 -18.67 -50.06
CA LYS A 90 -7.47 -18.38 -49.39
C LYS A 90 -7.25 -18.03 -47.91
N ILE A 91 -6.32 -18.73 -47.26
CA ILE A 91 -5.82 -18.40 -45.92
C ILE A 91 -5.16 -17.03 -45.90
N ILE A 92 -4.38 -16.64 -46.91
CA ILE A 92 -3.69 -15.33 -46.94
C ILE A 92 -4.64 -14.19 -47.29
N LYS A 93 -5.69 -14.40 -48.09
CA LYS A 93 -6.66 -13.34 -48.43
C LYS A 93 -7.69 -13.09 -47.32
N GLU A 94 -8.23 -14.16 -46.74
CA GLU A 94 -9.08 -14.09 -45.54
C GLU A 94 -8.26 -13.62 -44.34
N ARG A 95 -6.98 -14.00 -44.21
CA ARG A 95 -6.06 -13.37 -43.24
C ARG A 95 -5.76 -11.92 -43.60
N SER A 96 -5.53 -11.51 -44.84
CA SER A 96 -5.15 -10.10 -45.13
C SER A 96 -6.28 -9.09 -44.91
N GLU A 97 -7.55 -9.48 -45.12
CA GLU A 97 -8.70 -8.60 -44.88
C GLU A 97 -9.15 -8.60 -43.41
N TYR A 98 -8.92 -9.67 -42.63
CA TYR A 98 -9.09 -9.67 -41.17
C TYR A 98 -7.89 -9.10 -40.39
N PHE A 99 -6.65 -9.28 -40.87
CA PHE A 99 -5.42 -8.76 -40.22
C PHE A 99 -5.29 -7.24 -40.33
N SER A 100 -5.97 -6.60 -41.29
CA SER A 100 -5.84 -5.15 -41.50
C SER A 100 -6.84 -4.30 -40.70
N TYR A 101 -7.90 -4.89 -40.15
CA TYR A 101 -8.96 -4.12 -39.48
C TYR A 101 -8.81 -4.04 -37.95
N TYR A 102 -8.07 -4.96 -37.31
CA TYR A 102 -8.02 -5.04 -35.84
C TYR A 102 -6.62 -5.14 -35.17
N HIS A 103 -5.49 -5.25 -35.87
CA HIS A 103 -4.22 -5.67 -35.22
C HIS A 103 -2.93 -4.90 -35.58
N PHE A 104 -2.97 -3.56 -35.65
CA PHE A 104 -1.72 -2.75 -35.67
C PHE A 104 -1.92 -1.34 -35.09
N GLN A 105 -2.69 -1.21 -34.02
CA GLN A 105 -2.60 0.01 -33.21
C GLN A 105 -1.74 -0.32 -32.01
N LYS A 106 -0.49 0.20 -32.00
CA LYS A 106 0.23 0.43 -30.75
C LYS A 106 -0.77 1.04 -29.76
N PRO A 107 -0.79 0.66 -28.47
CA PRO A 107 -1.65 1.29 -27.49
C PRO A 107 -1.47 2.80 -27.63
N ARG A 108 -2.52 3.51 -28.07
CA ARG A 108 -2.45 4.95 -28.33
C ARG A 108 -2.54 5.76 -27.05
N SER A 109 -3.00 5.14 -25.98
CA SER A 109 -2.99 5.55 -24.59
C SER A 109 -3.51 4.38 -23.76
N PHE A 110 -3.22 4.34 -22.46
CA PHE A 110 -4.16 3.73 -21.52
C PHE A 110 -5.53 4.35 -21.83
N MET A 111 -6.56 3.53 -22.01
CA MET A 111 -7.88 4.12 -22.20
C MET A 111 -8.23 4.85 -20.89
N ASP A 112 -8.80 6.06 -20.98
CA ASP A 112 -9.35 6.82 -19.84
C ASP A 112 -10.56 6.08 -19.24
N ILE A 113 -10.40 4.81 -18.86
CA ILE A 113 -11.33 4.17 -17.94
C ILE A 113 -10.96 4.78 -16.60
N PRO A 114 -11.87 5.55 -15.96
CA PRO A 114 -11.62 6.05 -14.62
C PRO A 114 -11.27 4.88 -13.70
N ASP A 115 -10.35 5.11 -12.75
CA ASP A 115 -10.07 4.17 -11.67
C ASP A 115 -11.42 3.67 -11.12
N PHE A 116 -11.65 2.35 -11.18
CA PHE A 116 -12.87 1.74 -10.68
C PHE A 116 -12.53 0.81 -9.53
N GLN A 117 -13.24 1.01 -8.42
CA GLN A 117 -12.99 0.27 -7.20
C GLN A 117 -13.35 -1.20 -7.37
N VAL A 118 -12.42 -2.10 -7.06
CA VAL A 118 -12.64 -3.55 -7.19
C VAL A 118 -13.50 -4.11 -6.06
N ASN A 119 -13.51 -3.47 -4.91
CA ASN A 119 -14.43 -3.70 -3.80
C ASN A 119 -15.36 -2.49 -3.63
N GLN A 120 -16.53 -2.64 -3.00
CA GLN A 120 -17.37 -1.50 -2.57
C GLN A 120 -17.89 -1.79 -1.16
N GLU A 121 -16.96 -2.11 -0.26
CA GLU A 121 -17.30 -2.59 1.07
C GLU A 121 -17.74 -1.46 1.99
N GLU A 122 -18.78 -1.72 2.78
CA GLU A 122 -19.24 -0.85 3.88
C GLU A 122 -18.72 -1.34 5.26
N ASP A 123 -17.91 -2.40 5.30
CA ASP A 123 -17.35 -2.94 6.53
C ASP A 123 -16.36 -1.94 7.17
N SER A 124 -16.37 -1.88 8.51
CA SER A 124 -15.48 -1.00 9.28
C SER A 124 -14.02 -1.37 9.00
N ALA A 125 -13.19 -0.38 8.66
CA ALA A 125 -11.79 -0.62 8.41
C ALA A 125 -11.06 -1.14 9.66
N THR A 126 -10.03 -1.95 9.47
CA THR A 126 -9.26 -2.56 10.57
C THR A 126 -8.02 -1.75 10.94
N PHE A 127 -7.98 -0.46 10.60
CA PHE A 127 -6.83 0.40 10.86
C PHE A 127 -6.80 0.77 12.34
N LYS A 128 -5.62 0.63 12.96
CA LYS A 128 -5.39 1.18 14.29
C LYS A 128 -5.44 2.70 14.26
N GLN A 129 -6.23 3.25 15.17
CA GLN A 129 -6.33 4.69 15.38
C GLN A 129 -6.15 4.94 16.87
N LEU A 130 -5.10 5.65 17.22
CA LEU A 130 -4.56 5.72 18.57
C LEU A 130 -4.34 7.17 19.00
N LEU A 131 -4.10 7.33 20.30
CA LEU A 131 -3.60 8.53 20.95
C LEU A 131 -4.36 9.79 20.55
N PRO A 132 -5.67 9.86 20.87
CA PRO A 132 -6.47 11.01 20.54
C PRO A 132 -6.13 12.20 21.43
N ALA A 133 -6.20 13.41 20.87
CA ALA A 133 -6.25 14.66 21.62
C ALA A 133 -7.49 15.46 21.19
N VAL A 134 -8.02 16.27 22.10
CA VAL A 134 -9.28 17.00 21.88
C VAL A 134 -9.15 18.45 22.31
N LEU A 135 -9.78 19.35 21.55
CA LEU A 135 -9.86 20.76 21.84
C LEU A 135 -11.29 21.26 21.68
N THR A 136 -11.83 21.87 22.73
CA THR A 136 -13.13 22.54 22.71
C THR A 136 -13.01 24.01 22.30
N PHE A 137 -14.06 24.54 21.67
CA PHE A 137 -14.14 25.92 21.18
C PHE A 137 -15.17 26.73 21.97
N GLN A 138 -15.05 28.06 21.90
CA GLN A 138 -15.98 29.00 22.54
C GLN A 138 -17.44 28.89 22.03
N ASP A 139 -17.64 28.33 20.84
CA ASP A 139 -18.98 28.06 20.27
C ASP A 139 -19.55 26.70 20.68
N TYR A 140 -18.89 26.01 21.61
CA TYR A 140 -19.17 24.64 22.07
C TYR A 140 -18.96 23.56 21.01
N GLY A 141 -18.39 23.90 19.85
CA GLY A 141 -17.80 22.92 18.95
C GLY A 141 -16.50 22.37 19.50
N PHE A 142 -15.94 21.37 18.82
CA PHE A 142 -14.66 20.78 19.19
C PHE A 142 -13.92 20.20 17.99
N LEU A 143 -12.62 19.99 18.18
CA LEU A 143 -11.72 19.27 17.29
C LEU A 143 -11.25 18.01 18.02
N ALA A 144 -11.31 16.87 17.35
CA ALA A 144 -10.51 15.72 17.73
C ALA A 144 -9.36 15.55 16.74
N VAL A 145 -8.19 15.20 17.23
CA VAL A 145 -7.04 14.76 16.44
C VAL A 145 -6.58 13.40 16.92
N TRP A 146 -6.02 12.57 16.04
CA TRP A 146 -5.55 11.22 16.40
C TRP A 146 -4.50 10.73 15.41
N GLU A 147 -3.77 9.70 15.81
CA GLU A 147 -2.90 8.94 14.91
C GLU A 147 -3.69 7.89 14.14
N ASP A 148 -3.43 7.78 12.84
CA ASP A 148 -4.18 6.90 11.95
C ASP A 148 -3.23 6.15 11.02
N GLU A 149 -3.35 4.82 10.98
CA GLU A 149 -2.55 3.98 10.08
C GLU A 149 -3.25 3.68 8.74
N ARG A 150 -4.39 4.32 8.43
CA ARG A 150 -5.17 4.02 7.20
C ARG A 150 -4.40 4.19 5.90
N ASN A 151 -3.31 4.96 5.95
CA ASN A 151 -2.42 5.21 4.84
C ASN A 151 -1.13 4.36 4.89
N GLY A 152 -0.99 3.45 5.85
CA GLY A 152 0.12 2.51 5.96
C GLY A 152 1.40 3.06 6.59
N ASP A 153 1.44 4.35 6.88
CA ASP A 153 2.33 5.01 7.84
C ASP A 153 1.43 5.67 8.91
N TRP A 154 1.95 5.97 10.10
CA TRP A 154 1.19 6.73 11.11
C TRP A 154 1.08 8.19 10.68
N GLU A 155 -0.14 8.69 10.57
CA GLU A 155 -0.42 10.06 10.16
C GLU A 155 -1.40 10.71 11.13
N ILE A 156 -1.35 12.03 11.27
CA ILE A 156 -2.29 12.74 12.14
C ILE A 156 -3.52 13.16 11.34
N PHE A 157 -4.67 12.70 11.80
CA PHE A 157 -5.97 13.11 11.27
C PHE A 157 -6.66 14.06 12.24
N SER A 158 -7.59 14.83 11.69
CA SER A 158 -8.43 15.74 12.45
C SER A 158 -9.88 15.66 11.98
N GLN A 159 -10.80 15.88 12.92
CA GLN A 159 -12.22 16.04 12.63
C GLN A 159 -12.78 17.18 13.47
N LYS A 160 -13.40 18.14 12.79
CA LYS A 160 -14.16 19.21 13.43
C LYS A 160 -15.61 18.79 13.62
N ILE A 161 -16.13 19.05 14.81
CA ILE A 161 -17.51 18.76 15.21
C ILE A 161 -18.14 20.03 15.76
N ASP A 162 -19.36 20.33 15.35
CA ASP A 162 -20.10 21.47 15.88
C ASP A 162 -20.68 21.19 17.29
N SER A 163 -21.26 22.21 17.92
CA SER A 163 -21.89 22.08 19.24
C SER A 163 -23.07 21.10 19.30
N GLY A 164 -23.68 20.80 18.15
CA GLY A 164 -24.72 19.80 17.97
C GLY A 164 -24.20 18.36 17.90
N GLY A 165 -22.89 18.16 17.70
CA GLY A 165 -22.29 16.85 17.47
C GLY A 165 -22.32 16.43 16.01
N VAL A 166 -22.50 17.38 15.09
CA VAL A 166 -22.51 17.15 13.64
C VAL A 166 -21.11 17.41 13.09
N PHE A 167 -20.62 16.52 12.23
CA PHE A 167 -19.36 16.69 11.53
C PHE A 167 -19.42 17.87 10.57
N ALA A 168 -18.47 18.79 10.70
CA ALA A 168 -18.39 19.95 9.82
C ALA A 168 -17.95 19.57 8.40
N ASP A 169 -17.09 18.54 8.28
CA ASP A 169 -16.49 18.02 7.05
C ASP A 169 -16.08 16.53 7.23
N THR A 170 -15.40 15.93 6.25
CA THR A 170 -14.77 14.60 6.37
C THR A 170 -13.52 14.64 7.25
N ASN A 171 -13.01 13.48 7.69
CA ASN A 171 -11.71 13.41 8.37
C ASN A 171 -10.60 13.97 7.46
N ILE A 172 -9.71 14.80 8.00
CA ILE A 172 -8.65 15.50 7.27
C ILE A 172 -7.28 15.03 7.77
N LYS A 173 -6.43 14.50 6.88
CA LYS A 173 -4.98 14.36 7.12
C LYS A 173 -4.40 15.76 7.31
N ILE A 174 -4.08 16.14 8.54
CA ILE A 174 -3.77 17.54 8.87
C ILE A 174 -2.34 17.93 8.48
N ILE A 175 -1.40 17.00 8.57
CA ILE A 175 0.00 17.22 8.17
C ILE A 175 0.23 16.60 6.79
N THR A 176 0.36 17.45 5.77
CA THR A 176 0.47 17.03 4.36
C THR A 176 1.90 17.08 3.84
N ASP A 177 2.87 16.58 4.61
CA ASP A 177 4.27 16.62 4.19
C ASP A 177 4.59 15.58 3.13
N SER A 178 5.54 15.91 2.24
CA SER A 178 5.98 15.05 1.14
C SER A 178 7.04 14.02 1.55
N LEU A 179 7.32 13.87 2.84
CA LEU A 179 8.32 12.93 3.35
C LEU A 179 7.61 11.85 4.15
N PHE A 180 7.91 10.60 3.79
CA PHE A 180 7.38 9.41 4.45
C PHE A 180 8.01 9.22 5.81
N SER A 181 7.30 9.69 6.82
CA SER A 181 7.63 9.44 8.20
C SER A 181 6.38 9.37 9.05
N ASN A 182 6.43 8.48 10.05
CA ASN A 182 5.42 8.39 11.07
C ASN A 182 5.28 9.74 11.77
N GLN A 183 4.05 10.20 11.88
CA GLN A 183 3.62 11.35 12.67
C GLN A 183 2.82 10.82 13.84
N VAL A 184 3.34 11.00 15.04
CA VAL A 184 2.82 10.37 16.26
C VAL A 184 2.82 11.35 17.43
N GLN A 185 2.13 10.95 18.48
CA GLN A 185 1.89 11.62 19.75
C GLN A 185 1.37 13.06 19.54
N PRO A 186 0.20 13.21 18.88
CA PRO A 186 -0.38 14.52 18.67
C PRO A 186 -0.90 15.09 20.00
N ASP A 187 -0.66 16.38 20.22
CA ASP A 187 -1.34 17.14 21.26
C ASP A 187 -1.73 18.55 20.77
N VAL A 188 -2.82 19.11 21.30
CA VAL A 188 -3.44 20.33 20.77
C VAL A 188 -3.84 21.32 21.86
N ALA A 189 -3.58 22.60 21.60
CA ALA A 189 -4.05 23.71 22.43
C ALA A 189 -4.69 24.83 21.60
N GLY A 190 -5.77 25.43 22.10
CA GLY A 190 -6.44 26.55 21.45
C GLY A 190 -5.62 27.83 21.56
N ILE A 191 -5.28 28.48 20.46
CA ILE A 191 -4.45 29.69 20.44
C ILE A 191 -5.24 30.87 19.87
N GLY A 192 -5.66 31.78 20.75
CA GLY A 192 -6.64 32.82 20.43
C GLY A 192 -8.03 32.25 20.10
N ASP A 193 -8.94 33.09 19.61
CA ASP A 193 -10.36 32.72 19.48
C ASP A 193 -10.70 31.82 18.28
N SER A 194 -9.76 31.62 17.34
CA SER A 194 -10.07 30.98 16.05
C SER A 194 -8.92 30.17 15.47
N SER A 195 -7.97 29.75 16.31
CA SER A 195 -6.82 28.96 15.88
C SER A 195 -6.45 27.95 16.96
N PHE A 196 -5.67 26.96 16.57
CA PHE A 196 -5.06 26.01 17.48
C PHE A 196 -3.61 25.76 17.08
N VAL A 197 -2.80 25.36 18.04
CA VAL A 197 -1.48 24.79 17.80
C VAL A 197 -1.58 23.28 17.95
N LEU A 198 -1.00 22.56 17.01
CA LEU A 198 -0.79 21.11 17.08
C LEU A 198 0.70 20.85 17.23
N VAL A 199 1.07 19.97 18.15
CA VAL A 199 2.42 19.42 18.29
C VAL A 199 2.43 17.94 17.94
N TRP A 200 3.53 17.44 17.40
CA TRP A 200 3.71 16.03 17.06
C TRP A 200 5.16 15.66 16.89
N LEU A 201 5.46 14.36 17.01
CA LEU A 201 6.74 13.79 16.63
C LEU A 201 6.70 13.38 15.17
N ASP A 202 7.75 13.71 14.41
CA ASP A 202 7.87 13.42 12.99
C ASP A 202 9.24 12.80 12.68
N GLY A 203 9.28 11.90 11.71
CA GLY A 203 10.53 11.34 11.22
C GLY A 203 10.94 10.03 11.89
N TRP A 204 11.94 9.39 11.28
CA TRP A 204 12.69 8.28 11.89
C TRP A 204 13.47 8.72 13.13
N GLU A 205 13.70 10.02 13.27
CA GLU A 205 14.40 10.65 14.39
C GLU A 205 13.44 11.14 15.50
N TYR A 206 12.12 10.95 15.35
CA TYR A 206 11.08 11.44 16.28
C TYR A 206 11.35 12.88 16.76
N LYS A 207 11.56 13.80 15.80
CA LYS A 207 11.75 15.22 16.09
C LYS A 207 10.41 15.87 16.39
N LEU A 208 10.38 16.75 17.38
CA LEU A 208 9.17 17.45 17.77
C LEU A 208 8.94 18.67 16.90
N PHE A 209 7.76 18.73 16.32
CA PHE A 209 7.28 19.85 15.54
C PHE A 209 6.03 20.47 16.17
N ALA A 210 5.82 21.74 15.87
CA ALA A 210 4.59 22.45 16.13
C ALA A 210 4.12 23.17 14.86
N GLN A 211 2.82 23.39 14.73
CA GLN A 211 2.27 24.23 13.68
C GLN A 211 0.92 24.82 14.12
N VAL A 212 0.69 26.07 13.75
CA VAL A 212 -0.56 26.77 14.06
C VAL A 212 -1.51 26.65 12.87
N PHE A 213 -2.75 26.32 13.17
CA PHE A 213 -3.83 26.10 12.22
C PHE A 213 -5.04 26.97 12.57
N LYS A 214 -5.86 27.28 11.56
CA LYS A 214 -7.23 27.74 11.78
C LYS A 214 -8.08 26.57 12.29
N LEU A 215 -9.24 26.87 12.89
CA LEU A 215 -10.20 25.84 13.31
C LEU A 215 -10.77 24.95 12.18
N ASP A 216 -10.50 25.25 10.91
CA ASP A 216 -10.84 24.41 9.74
C ASP A 216 -9.65 23.54 9.28
N SER A 217 -8.64 23.37 10.14
CA SER A 217 -7.39 22.64 9.87
C SER A 217 -6.53 23.22 8.74
N THR A 218 -6.79 24.46 8.31
CA THR A 218 -5.90 25.17 7.37
C THR A 218 -4.65 25.70 8.09
N PRO A 219 -3.42 25.42 7.61
CA PRO A 219 -2.21 25.91 8.25
C PRO A 219 -2.07 27.44 8.17
N LEU A 220 -1.71 28.07 9.29
CA LEU A 220 -1.40 29.50 9.40
C LEU A 220 0.10 29.78 9.45
N THR A 221 0.90 28.83 9.92
CA THR A 221 2.36 28.88 9.92
C THR A 221 2.94 27.75 9.08
N GLY A 222 4.24 27.83 8.78
CA GLY A 222 5.00 26.63 8.41
C GLY A 222 5.25 25.73 9.62
N LYS A 223 5.87 24.56 9.41
CA LYS A 223 6.35 23.70 10.49
C LYS A 223 7.40 24.43 11.34
N ILE A 224 7.24 24.33 12.64
CA ILE A 224 8.13 24.90 13.66
C ILE A 224 8.88 23.74 14.28
N GLU A 225 10.19 23.67 14.07
CA GLU A 225 11.04 22.67 14.72
C GLU A 225 11.25 23.06 16.20
N VAL A 226 10.78 22.20 17.11
CA VAL A 226 10.80 22.45 18.56
C VAL A 226 12.05 21.87 19.20
N SER A 227 12.39 20.63 18.86
CA SER A 227 13.59 19.92 19.32
C SER A 227 14.58 19.70 18.17
N GLN A 228 15.87 19.57 18.49
CA GLN A 228 16.93 19.24 17.52
C GLN A 228 17.31 17.75 17.53
N ASP A 229 16.88 17.03 18.57
CA ASP A 229 17.25 15.65 18.89
C ASP A 229 15.99 14.79 19.16
N PHE A 230 16.19 13.48 19.32
CA PHE A 230 15.14 12.53 19.67
C PHE A 230 14.39 12.95 20.94
N CYS A 231 13.07 12.93 20.86
CA CYS A 231 12.20 13.28 21.96
C CYS A 231 10.90 12.48 21.95
N TYR A 232 10.22 12.50 23.09
CA TYR A 232 9.02 11.72 23.36
C TYR A 232 8.03 12.54 24.19
N THR A 233 6.77 12.12 24.16
CA THR A 233 5.67 12.60 25.01
C THR A 233 5.55 14.13 25.03
N PRO A 234 5.31 14.76 23.86
CA PRO A 234 5.09 16.20 23.81
C PRO A 234 3.72 16.58 24.35
N GLU A 235 3.66 17.69 25.08
CA GLU A 235 2.40 18.31 25.52
C GLU A 235 2.49 19.84 25.26
N VAL A 236 1.35 20.46 24.97
CA VAL A 236 1.26 21.89 24.63
C VAL A 236 0.13 22.58 25.39
N SER A 237 0.39 23.79 25.88
CA SER A 237 -0.65 24.65 26.45
C SER A 237 -0.42 26.12 26.05
N SER A 238 -1.48 26.91 26.06
CA SER A 238 -1.56 28.23 25.42
C SER A 238 -2.10 29.30 26.34
N PHE A 239 -1.48 30.49 26.27
CA PHE A 239 -1.88 31.67 27.02
C PHE A 239 -2.94 32.47 26.25
N ASP A 240 -3.75 33.27 26.96
CA ASP A 240 -4.80 34.11 26.35
C ASP A 240 -4.25 35.14 25.35
N ASP A 241 -2.96 35.49 25.45
CA ASP A 241 -2.28 36.40 24.54
C ASP A 241 -1.80 35.75 23.23
N SER A 242 -2.27 34.54 22.94
CA SER A 242 -1.91 33.76 21.74
C SER A 242 -0.42 33.39 21.69
N THR A 243 0.22 33.21 22.85
CA THR A 243 1.52 32.53 22.97
C THR A 243 1.32 31.12 23.50
N PHE A 244 2.31 30.24 23.34
CA PHE A 244 2.20 28.85 23.80
C PHE A 244 3.52 28.33 24.38
N VAL A 245 3.42 27.29 25.19
CA VAL A 245 4.55 26.53 25.75
C VAL A 245 4.42 25.08 25.32
N VAL A 246 5.54 24.50 24.90
CA VAL A 246 5.66 23.08 24.58
C VAL A 246 6.60 22.45 25.59
N VAL A 247 6.23 21.30 26.14
CA VAL A 247 7.07 20.47 27.00
C VAL A 247 7.28 19.10 26.37
N TRP A 248 8.43 18.49 26.62
CA TRP A 248 8.76 17.17 26.08
C TRP A 248 9.85 16.51 26.92
N LYS A 249 10.04 15.21 26.69
CA LYS A 249 11.15 14.43 27.22
C LYS A 249 12.20 14.19 26.13
N ASP A 250 13.48 14.31 26.43
CA ASP A 250 14.57 13.97 25.51
C ASP A 250 15.01 12.48 25.60
N GLU A 251 16.03 12.10 24.85
CA GLU A 251 16.59 10.73 24.87
C GLU A 251 17.29 10.34 26.18
N SER A 252 17.63 11.32 27.03
CA SER A 252 18.23 11.11 28.34
C SER A 252 17.20 11.10 29.46
N ASP A 253 15.91 11.07 29.11
CA ASP A 253 14.78 11.18 30.02
C ASP A 253 14.79 12.49 30.84
N ASP A 254 15.30 13.57 30.25
CA ASP A 254 15.21 14.90 30.82
C ASP A 254 13.99 15.65 30.23
N VAL A 255 13.30 16.38 31.10
CA VAL A 255 12.14 17.18 30.74
C VAL A 255 12.58 18.58 30.33
N TYR A 256 12.16 19.01 29.16
CA TYR A 256 12.43 20.33 28.62
C TYR A 256 11.14 21.09 28.35
N ALA A 257 11.27 22.42 28.33
CA ALA A 257 10.21 23.32 27.94
C ALA A 257 10.73 24.44 27.05
N ARG A 258 9.85 24.96 26.18
CA ARG A 258 10.13 26.14 25.38
C ARG A 258 8.87 26.92 25.06
N ARG A 259 8.97 28.25 25.15
CA ARG A 259 7.88 29.17 24.82
C ARG A 259 8.00 29.72 23.41
N TYR A 260 6.87 29.93 22.76
CA TYR A 260 6.75 30.44 21.40
C TYR A 260 5.65 31.50 21.30
N ASN A 261 5.84 32.45 20.40
CA ASN A 261 4.75 33.34 20.00
C ASN A 261 3.84 32.68 18.94
N PHE A 262 2.73 33.33 18.61
CA PHE A 262 1.78 32.86 17.59
C PHE A 262 2.40 32.44 16.24
N SER A 263 3.49 33.09 15.82
CA SER A 263 4.17 32.79 14.55
C SER A 263 5.20 31.66 14.66
N GLY A 264 5.33 31.02 15.84
CA GLY A 264 6.34 29.99 16.08
C GLY A 264 7.74 30.51 16.36
N ILE A 265 7.89 31.81 16.65
CA ILE A 265 9.19 32.36 17.02
C ILE A 265 9.40 32.10 18.53
N PRO A 266 10.52 31.45 18.91
CA PRO A 266 10.78 31.10 20.30
C PRO A 266 11.17 32.31 21.15
N PHE A 267 10.73 32.36 22.40
CA PHE A 267 11.12 33.38 23.40
C PHE A 267 12.51 33.13 24.02
N GLY A 268 13.35 32.29 23.39
CA GLY A 268 14.67 31.91 23.88
C GLY A 268 15.09 30.48 23.45
N PRO A 269 16.21 29.96 23.97
CA PRO A 269 16.52 28.53 23.86
C PRO A 269 15.51 27.69 24.69
N SER A 270 15.48 26.39 24.45
CA SER A 270 14.84 25.46 25.38
C SER A 270 15.56 25.51 26.73
N PHE A 271 14.83 25.20 27.80
CA PHE A 271 15.39 25.08 29.14
C PHE A 271 14.92 23.79 29.79
N LYS A 272 15.81 23.20 30.59
CA LYS A 272 15.55 21.98 31.33
C LYS A 272 14.65 22.28 32.54
N VAL A 273 13.65 21.43 32.76
CA VAL A 273 12.62 21.60 33.79
C VAL A 273 13.00 20.92 35.10
N ASN A 274 13.42 19.67 35.00
CA ASN A 274 13.87 18.87 36.11
C ASN A 274 15.31 19.26 36.51
N ASP A 275 15.64 19.11 37.78
CA ASP A 275 16.99 19.28 38.29
C ASP A 275 17.95 18.14 37.87
N SER A 276 19.25 18.33 38.16
CA SER A 276 20.30 17.39 37.78
C SER A 276 20.34 16.17 38.72
N GLY A 277 19.87 15.02 38.24
CA GLY A 277 20.00 13.69 38.87
C GLY A 277 20.15 12.59 37.81
N LEU A 278 20.65 11.40 38.18
CA LEU A 278 21.04 10.32 37.25
C LEU A 278 19.91 9.37 36.82
N ASN A 279 18.64 9.72 37.00
CA ASN A 279 17.55 8.74 36.91
C ASN A 279 16.48 9.10 35.88
N LEU A 280 15.73 8.08 35.46
CA LEU A 280 14.66 8.13 34.45
C LEU A 280 13.54 9.07 34.90
N ARG A 281 12.94 9.79 33.95
CA ARG A 281 11.79 10.68 34.17
C ARG A 281 10.84 10.57 33.00
N PHE A 282 9.55 10.43 33.25
CA PHE A 282 8.57 10.12 32.19
C PHE A 282 7.40 11.11 32.20
N SER A 283 6.70 11.14 31.05
CA SER A 283 5.35 11.69 30.91
C SER A 283 5.15 13.09 31.52
N PRO A 284 5.76 14.14 30.94
CA PRO A 284 5.51 15.50 31.41
C PRO A 284 4.09 15.95 31.05
N SER A 285 3.47 16.77 31.90
CA SER A 285 2.21 17.48 31.61
C SER A 285 2.37 18.96 31.95
N VAL A 286 1.71 19.84 31.21
CA VAL A 286 1.82 21.30 31.36
C VAL A 286 0.45 21.96 31.28
N ASP A 287 0.23 22.93 32.16
CA ASP A 287 -0.90 23.85 32.04
C ASP A 287 -0.44 25.28 32.33
N VAL A 288 -1.24 26.25 31.90
CA VAL A 288 -0.94 27.68 32.03
C VAL A 288 -2.07 28.45 32.71
N ASP A 289 -1.69 29.49 33.44
CA ASP A 289 -2.58 30.53 33.93
C ASP A 289 -2.07 31.87 33.41
N SER A 290 -2.88 32.55 32.59
CA SER A 290 -2.50 33.79 31.91
C SER A 290 -2.07 34.92 32.86
N ASP A 291 -2.55 34.89 34.11
CA ASP A 291 -2.21 35.89 35.13
C ASP A 291 -0.94 35.54 35.93
N SER A 292 -0.62 34.24 36.08
CA SER A 292 0.45 33.77 36.97
C SER A 292 1.69 33.24 36.24
N GLY A 293 1.51 32.39 35.22
CA GLY A 293 2.60 31.66 34.55
C GLY A 293 2.20 30.26 34.14
N PHE A 294 3.07 29.27 34.34
CA PHE A 294 2.78 27.87 33.98
C PHE A 294 3.40 26.89 34.98
N VAL A 295 2.84 25.68 35.03
CA VAL A 295 3.31 24.56 35.86
C VAL A 295 3.62 23.41 34.94
N VAL A 296 4.76 22.77 35.15
CA VAL A 296 5.11 21.49 34.52
C VAL A 296 5.19 20.45 35.61
N VAL A 297 4.52 19.31 35.40
CA VAL A 297 4.57 18.11 36.26
C VAL A 297 5.23 16.97 35.50
N TRP A 298 5.90 16.06 36.20
CA TRP A 298 6.54 14.88 35.61
C TRP A 298 6.74 13.78 36.64
N GLU A 299 6.92 12.55 36.14
CA GLU A 299 7.32 11.38 36.91
C GLU A 299 8.84 11.35 37.08
N ASP A 300 9.35 11.10 38.29
CA ASP A 300 10.76 11.25 38.64
C ASP A 300 11.26 10.11 39.52
N TYR A 301 12.25 9.33 39.05
CA TYR A 301 12.83 8.21 39.79
C TYR A 301 14.09 8.56 40.59
N ARG A 302 14.28 9.81 41.02
CA ARG A 302 15.54 10.27 41.67
C ARG A 302 15.94 9.48 42.91
N ASP A 303 15.00 8.83 43.60
CA ASP A 303 15.23 8.01 44.78
C ASP A 303 14.94 6.50 44.57
N LEU A 304 14.83 6.09 43.30
CA LEU A 304 14.46 4.73 42.87
C LEU A 304 12.99 4.37 43.15
N ASP A 305 12.17 5.37 43.47
CA ASP A 305 10.73 5.31 43.58
C ASP A 305 10.14 6.28 42.54
N GLY A 306 9.08 5.89 41.84
CA GLY A 306 8.44 6.74 40.85
C GLY A 306 7.64 7.85 41.51
N ASP A 307 8.22 9.02 41.72
CA ASP A 307 7.51 10.14 42.36
C ASP A 307 6.91 11.12 41.35
N VAL A 308 5.89 11.87 41.77
CA VAL A 308 5.38 13.02 41.00
C VAL A 308 6.05 14.29 41.47
N TYR A 309 6.74 14.99 40.58
CA TYR A 309 7.32 16.31 40.84
C TYR A 309 6.69 17.40 39.99
N PHE A 310 6.80 18.65 40.45
CA PHE A 310 6.41 19.81 39.68
C PHE A 310 7.36 21.00 39.82
N GLN A 311 7.36 21.86 38.82
CA GLN A 311 8.06 23.13 38.80
C GLN A 311 7.13 24.23 38.27
N ARG A 312 7.13 25.36 38.99
CA ARG A 312 6.40 26.57 38.59
C ARG A 312 7.32 27.51 37.85
N TYR A 313 6.76 28.21 36.89
CA TYR A 313 7.45 29.23 36.11
C TYR A 313 6.66 30.51 36.08
N THR A 314 7.37 31.65 36.07
CA THR A 314 6.76 32.92 35.70
C THR A 314 6.25 32.85 34.27
N TYR A 315 5.34 33.75 33.90
CA TYR A 315 4.97 33.96 32.50
C TYR A 315 6.21 34.03 31.58
N GLY A 316 7.29 34.73 31.98
CA GLY A 316 8.53 34.83 31.22
C GLY A 316 9.39 33.56 31.11
N GLY A 317 8.99 32.44 31.72
CA GLY A 317 9.75 31.18 31.70
C GLY A 317 10.88 31.10 32.73
N SER A 318 10.89 31.95 33.75
CA SER A 318 11.86 31.84 34.85
C SER A 318 11.32 30.93 35.96
N PRO A 319 12.11 29.97 36.48
CA PRO A 319 11.65 29.05 37.52
C PRO A 319 11.38 29.77 38.85
N LEU A 320 10.29 29.38 39.51
CA LEU A 320 9.85 29.88 40.82
C LEU A 320 10.14 28.86 41.92
N GLY A 321 11.28 29.01 42.59
CA GLY A 321 11.74 28.08 43.63
C GLY A 321 12.37 26.81 43.05
N SER A 322 12.53 25.79 43.89
CA SER A 322 13.00 24.45 43.50
C SER A 322 11.85 23.57 43.02
N ASN A 323 12.19 22.41 42.43
CA ASN A 323 11.23 21.35 42.17
C ASN A 323 10.58 20.91 43.50
N ILE A 324 9.30 20.57 43.45
CA ILE A 324 8.50 20.16 44.61
C ILE A 324 7.87 18.80 44.31
N GLN A 325 8.02 17.84 45.22
CA GLN A 325 7.33 16.55 45.18
C GLN A 325 5.85 16.77 45.51
N ALA A 326 4.96 16.29 44.64
CA ALA A 326 3.52 16.45 44.77
C ALA A 326 2.92 15.37 45.68
N ASN A 327 3.30 14.11 45.46
CA ASN A 327 2.99 13.00 46.35
C ASN A 327 3.89 13.08 47.61
N VAL A 328 3.41 12.51 48.71
CA VAL A 328 4.25 12.22 49.88
C VAL A 328 3.72 10.89 50.38
N ASP A 329 4.41 9.82 50.04
CA ASP A 329 4.15 8.50 50.62
C ASP A 329 5.22 8.17 51.67
N SER A 330 5.13 6.96 52.22
CA SER A 330 6.04 6.47 53.26
C SER A 330 6.73 5.16 52.86
N GLY A 331 6.70 4.79 51.58
CA GLY A 331 7.05 3.46 51.11
C GLY A 331 7.97 3.46 49.89
N MET A 332 7.67 2.57 48.93
CA MET A 332 8.44 2.33 47.68
C MET A 332 7.45 2.09 46.54
N GLU A 333 6.30 2.76 46.59
CA GLU A 333 5.17 2.51 45.70
C GLU A 333 5.18 3.57 44.61
N ASP A 334 5.34 3.15 43.35
CA ASP A 334 5.48 4.10 42.26
C ASP A 334 4.18 4.85 41.98
N GLN A 335 4.35 6.07 41.48
CA GLN A 335 3.32 6.94 40.92
C GLN A 335 3.64 7.33 39.48
N TYR A 336 2.59 7.30 38.65
CA TYR A 336 2.73 7.39 37.20
C TYR A 336 1.77 8.41 36.59
N GLN A 337 2.11 8.84 35.37
CA GLN A 337 1.21 9.62 34.49
C GLN A 337 0.60 10.87 35.16
N PRO A 338 1.44 11.80 35.66
CA PRO A 338 0.91 12.98 36.33
C PRO A 338 0.27 13.96 35.34
N GLU A 339 -0.84 14.55 35.75
CA GLU A 339 -1.56 15.57 34.99
C GLU A 339 -1.77 16.82 35.85
N VAL A 340 -1.76 18.00 35.23
CA VAL A 340 -1.95 19.28 35.91
C VAL A 340 -3.06 20.12 35.29
N GLY A 341 -3.82 20.81 36.13
CA GLY A 341 -4.86 21.73 35.70
C GLY A 341 -5.01 22.94 36.63
N PHE A 342 -5.03 24.15 36.09
CA PHE A 342 -5.23 25.39 36.83
C PHE A 342 -6.68 25.62 37.26
N GLY A 343 -6.86 25.77 38.57
CA GLY A 343 -8.09 26.27 39.15
C GLY A 343 -8.18 27.78 39.16
N LYS A 344 -9.01 28.30 40.06
CA LYS A 344 -9.25 29.73 40.20
C LYS A 344 -8.11 30.40 40.98
N ASP A 345 -7.78 31.65 40.64
CA ASP A 345 -6.81 32.48 41.38
C ASP A 345 -5.38 31.86 41.43
N GLY A 346 -4.98 31.16 40.36
CA GLY A 346 -3.64 30.58 40.17
C GLY A 346 -3.35 29.31 40.98
N GLU A 347 -4.34 28.76 41.69
CA GLU A 347 -4.22 27.43 42.28
C GLU A 347 -4.24 26.34 41.21
N PHE A 348 -3.73 25.16 41.52
CA PHE A 348 -3.70 24.06 40.56
C PHE A 348 -3.86 22.71 41.25
N MET A 349 -4.47 21.77 40.54
CA MET A 349 -4.57 20.37 40.92
C MET A 349 -3.51 19.58 40.16
N VAL A 350 -2.90 18.62 40.84
CA VAL A 350 -2.07 17.58 40.23
C VAL A 350 -2.75 16.24 40.51
N SER A 351 -2.94 15.42 39.48
CA SER A 351 -3.45 14.05 39.60
C SER A 351 -2.46 13.03 39.06
N TRP A 352 -2.47 11.80 39.57
CA TRP A 352 -1.56 10.72 39.16
C TRP A 352 -2.16 9.35 39.45
N VAL A 353 -1.60 8.31 38.83
CA VAL A 353 -1.81 6.92 39.24
C VAL A 353 -0.91 6.63 40.43
N ASP A 354 -1.43 6.03 41.48
CA ASP A 354 -0.71 5.66 42.69
C ASP A 354 -0.84 4.14 42.88
N THR A 355 0.28 3.43 42.97
CA THR A 355 0.28 1.95 43.05
C THR A 355 0.30 1.40 44.47
N LYS A 356 0.01 2.23 45.47
CA LYS A 356 -0.02 1.79 46.87
C LYS A 356 -0.87 0.53 47.04
N GLU A 357 -0.43 -0.34 47.94
CA GLU A 357 -1.10 -1.62 48.24
C GLU A 357 -1.23 -2.58 47.03
N ASN A 358 -0.43 -2.40 45.96
CA ASN A 358 -0.52 -3.09 44.66
C ASN A 358 -1.87 -2.90 43.96
N ASN A 359 -2.52 -1.75 44.16
CA ASN A 359 -3.78 -1.42 43.53
C ASN A 359 -3.66 -0.03 42.88
N PRO A 360 -3.35 0.05 41.57
CA PRO A 360 -3.26 1.30 40.85
C PRO A 360 -4.58 2.07 40.95
N ASP A 361 -4.53 3.21 41.63
CA ASP A 361 -5.68 4.07 41.93
C ASP A 361 -5.34 5.50 41.50
N ILE A 362 -6.35 6.31 41.19
CA ILE A 362 -6.14 7.72 40.84
C ILE A 362 -6.13 8.57 42.11
N TYR A 363 -5.08 9.35 42.31
CA TYR A 363 -4.95 10.33 43.39
C TYR A 363 -4.85 11.74 42.86
N ALA A 364 -5.21 12.71 43.70
CA ALA A 364 -4.99 14.11 43.41
C ALA A 364 -4.63 14.91 44.66
N LYS A 365 -3.93 16.02 44.46
CA LYS A 365 -3.60 17.02 45.48
C LYS A 365 -3.75 18.43 44.89
N ILE A 366 -4.14 19.40 45.71
CA ILE A 366 -4.33 20.79 45.27
C ILE A 366 -3.31 21.69 45.95
N PHE A 367 -2.70 22.57 45.17
CA PHE A 367 -1.69 23.52 45.60
C PHE A 367 -2.16 24.95 45.37
N PHE A 368 -1.77 25.85 46.27
CA PHE A 368 -1.78 27.28 45.98
C PHE A 368 -0.68 27.61 44.97
N TRP A 369 -0.80 28.73 44.24
CA TRP A 369 0.24 29.22 43.32
C TRP A 369 1.65 29.28 43.93
N ASN A 370 1.73 29.56 45.23
CA ASN A 370 3.01 29.59 45.95
C ASN A 370 3.64 28.20 46.19
N GLY A 371 3.02 27.11 45.73
CA GLY A 371 3.49 25.73 45.83
C GLY A 371 3.19 25.08 47.18
N SER A 372 2.51 25.78 48.11
CA SER A 372 2.07 25.18 49.36
C SER A 372 0.76 24.40 49.17
N VAL A 373 0.60 23.33 49.94
CA VAL A 373 -0.58 22.46 49.86
C VAL A 373 -1.83 23.24 50.28
N LYS A 374 -2.81 23.32 49.37
CA LYS A 374 -4.17 23.81 49.66
C LYS A 374 -5.05 22.70 50.20
N ARG A 375 -4.95 21.52 49.60
CA ARG A 375 -5.63 20.30 50.04
C ARG A 375 -4.69 19.12 49.89
N ASP A 376 -4.59 18.34 50.96
CA ASP A 376 -3.76 17.14 51.01
C ASP A 376 -4.31 16.01 50.11
N GLY A 377 -3.47 15.00 49.84
CA GLY A 377 -3.75 13.93 48.88
C GLY A 377 -5.08 13.21 49.14
N PHE A 378 -5.85 12.96 48.08
CA PHE A 378 -7.12 12.23 48.17
C PHE A 378 -7.33 11.31 46.97
N LYS A 379 -7.95 10.15 47.22
CA LYS A 379 -8.35 9.19 46.18
C LYS A 379 -9.48 9.77 45.33
N VAL A 380 -9.35 9.67 44.00
CA VAL A 380 -10.29 10.19 43.00
C VAL A 380 -11.35 9.14 42.65
N ASN A 381 -10.91 7.95 42.28
CA ASN A 381 -11.79 6.81 42.08
C ASN A 381 -12.30 6.32 43.45
N THR A 382 -13.61 6.08 43.61
CA THR A 382 -14.17 5.73 44.93
C THR A 382 -14.84 4.35 44.91
N ASP A 383 -14.30 3.46 44.10
CA ASP A 383 -14.56 2.02 44.21
C ASP A 383 -14.22 1.50 45.61
N GLU A 384 -15.01 0.51 46.01
CA GLU A 384 -14.73 -0.33 47.19
C GLU A 384 -13.91 -1.59 46.78
N GLY A 385 -13.40 -1.63 45.54
CA GLY A 385 -12.73 -2.79 44.92
C GLY A 385 -11.20 -2.67 44.90
N SER A 386 -10.56 -3.62 44.22
CA SER A 386 -9.11 -3.68 43.98
C SER A 386 -8.82 -3.86 42.49
N ASP A 387 -9.70 -3.34 41.65
CA ASP A 387 -9.50 -3.32 40.21
C ASP A 387 -8.66 -2.10 39.87
N ASP A 388 -7.79 -2.20 38.85
CA ASP A 388 -6.85 -1.12 38.54
C ASP A 388 -7.55 0.09 37.87
N GLN A 389 -6.99 1.27 38.08
CA GLN A 389 -7.29 2.52 37.38
C GLN A 389 -6.03 3.15 36.80
N TRP A 390 -6.12 3.58 35.55
CA TRP A 390 -5.00 4.07 34.75
C TRP A 390 -5.38 5.30 33.91
N ASP A 391 -4.39 5.92 33.28
CA ASP A 391 -4.55 7.02 32.33
C ASP A 391 -5.46 8.16 32.85
N PRO A 392 -5.14 8.78 34.01
CA PRO A 392 -5.87 9.94 34.44
C PRO A 392 -5.72 11.06 33.41
N CYS A 393 -6.78 11.83 33.20
CA CYS A 393 -6.73 13.09 32.48
C CYS A 393 -7.46 14.15 33.29
N LEU A 394 -6.83 15.31 33.45
CA LEU A 394 -7.33 16.40 34.27
C LEU A 394 -7.61 17.61 33.39
N GLY A 395 -8.82 18.14 33.53
CA GLY A 395 -9.17 19.42 32.96
C GLY A 395 -9.80 20.34 34.00
N SER A 396 -9.69 21.64 33.77
CA SER A 396 -10.09 22.66 34.73
C SER A 396 -10.64 23.89 34.01
N TYR A 397 -11.46 24.68 34.70
CA TYR A 397 -12.06 25.88 34.09
C TYR A 397 -12.20 27.04 35.09
N SER A 398 -12.38 28.26 34.55
CA SER A 398 -12.22 29.56 35.23
C SER A 398 -13.04 29.80 36.52
N TYR A 399 -13.99 28.91 36.86
CA TYR A 399 -14.70 28.94 38.14
C TYR A 399 -14.06 28.06 39.22
N GLY A 400 -12.89 27.47 38.93
CA GLY A 400 -12.13 26.62 39.82
C GLY A 400 -12.75 25.24 40.03
N LYS A 401 -13.47 24.69 39.05
CA LYS A 401 -13.86 23.27 39.11
C LYS A 401 -12.82 22.44 38.35
N TYR A 402 -12.63 21.21 38.82
CA TYR A 402 -11.77 20.22 38.19
C TYR A 402 -12.61 19.05 37.70
N PHE A 403 -12.20 18.47 36.59
CA PHE A 403 -12.79 17.28 36.01
C PHE A 403 -11.65 16.28 35.82
N VAL A 404 -11.74 15.14 36.50
CA VAL A 404 -10.78 14.05 36.34
C VAL A 404 -11.48 12.89 35.68
N SER A 405 -10.94 12.40 34.58
CA SER A 405 -11.34 11.15 33.93
C SER A 405 -10.23 10.11 34.01
N TRP A 406 -10.58 8.83 33.94
CA TRP A 406 -9.60 7.73 33.96
C TRP A 406 -10.16 6.48 33.29
N THR A 407 -9.25 5.57 32.93
CA THR A 407 -9.56 4.19 32.54
C THR A 407 -9.76 3.35 33.79
N ASP A 408 -10.88 2.63 33.86
CA ASP A 408 -11.28 1.86 35.02
C ASP A 408 -11.53 0.42 34.63
N LEU A 409 -10.90 -0.55 35.31
CA LEU A 409 -10.95 -1.97 34.93
C LEU A 409 -12.07 -2.76 35.65
N ARG A 410 -12.84 -2.13 36.56
CA ARG A 410 -13.79 -2.82 37.45
C ARG A 410 -14.89 -3.62 36.75
N ASN A 411 -15.30 -3.18 35.55
CA ASN A 411 -16.40 -3.77 34.79
C ASN A 411 -15.98 -4.08 33.34
N GLY A 412 -14.69 -4.36 33.13
CA GLY A 412 -14.03 -4.17 31.84
C GLY A 412 -13.35 -2.81 31.80
N TRP A 413 -12.64 -2.52 30.71
CA TRP A 413 -11.93 -1.25 30.54
C TRP A 413 -12.92 -0.20 30.05
N ASP A 414 -13.35 0.64 30.98
CA ASP A 414 -14.35 1.68 30.77
C ASP A 414 -13.82 3.05 31.21
N ILE A 415 -14.33 4.11 30.61
CA ILE A 415 -13.91 5.47 30.94
C ILE A 415 -14.84 6.03 32.02
N TYR A 416 -14.27 6.40 33.16
CA TYR A 416 -14.99 7.02 34.27
C TYR A 416 -14.57 8.48 34.46
N ALA A 417 -15.38 9.22 35.19
CA ALA A 417 -15.10 10.61 35.53
C ALA A 417 -15.65 11.01 36.91
N GLN A 418 -15.08 12.09 37.45
CA GLN A 418 -15.53 12.76 38.67
C GLN A 418 -15.27 14.28 38.58
N LEU A 419 -16.27 15.08 38.99
CA LEU A 419 -16.15 16.53 39.13
C LEU A 419 -15.76 16.93 40.55
N TYR A 420 -14.97 17.98 40.67
CA TYR A 420 -14.57 18.58 41.94
C TYR A 420 -14.76 20.09 41.91
N ASP A 421 -15.10 20.69 43.06
CA ASP A 421 -15.01 22.13 43.23
C ASP A 421 -13.57 22.59 43.52
N SER A 422 -13.39 23.90 43.68
CA SER A 422 -12.07 24.51 43.95
C SER A 422 -11.43 24.07 45.26
N ALA A 423 -12.22 23.56 46.21
CA ALA A 423 -11.72 22.98 47.45
C ALA A 423 -11.41 21.47 47.31
N GLY A 424 -11.58 20.91 46.12
CA GLY A 424 -11.48 19.48 45.83
C GLY A 424 -12.68 18.66 46.34
N GLN A 425 -13.78 19.30 46.76
CA GLN A 425 -14.95 18.56 47.20
C GLN A 425 -15.65 17.96 45.98
N ARG A 426 -16.00 16.67 46.05
CA ARG A 426 -16.70 15.95 44.98
C ARG A 426 -18.05 16.59 44.70
N ILE A 427 -18.33 16.82 43.42
CA ILE A 427 -19.63 17.24 42.91
C ILE A 427 -20.28 16.02 42.25
N GLY A 428 -21.26 15.43 42.91
CA GLY A 428 -21.90 14.19 42.46
C GLY A 428 -21.01 12.94 42.64
N PRO A 429 -21.52 11.76 42.28
CA PRO A 429 -20.78 10.50 42.29
C PRO A 429 -19.92 10.32 41.03
N ASN A 430 -19.01 9.35 41.06
CA ASN A 430 -18.29 8.89 39.87
C ASN A 430 -19.31 8.37 38.85
N PHE A 431 -19.08 8.65 37.57
CA PHE A 431 -19.98 8.27 36.49
C PHE A 431 -19.20 7.79 35.26
N VAL A 432 -19.80 6.89 34.49
CA VAL A 432 -19.21 6.30 33.29
C VAL A 432 -19.43 7.25 32.10
N LEU A 433 -18.39 7.51 31.32
CA LEU A 433 -18.43 8.24 30.06
C LEU A 433 -18.64 7.29 28.86
N SER A 434 -18.03 6.11 28.92
CA SER A 434 -18.16 5.09 27.88
C SER A 434 -19.48 4.32 27.94
N ASP A 435 -19.95 3.89 26.79
CA ASP A 435 -21.02 2.92 26.64
C ASP A 435 -20.53 1.50 26.96
N THR A 436 -21.20 0.86 27.91
CA THR A 436 -20.87 -0.47 28.45
C THR A 436 -21.71 -1.61 27.84
N THR A 437 -22.51 -1.33 26.81
CA THR A 437 -23.40 -2.33 26.18
C THR A 437 -22.67 -3.45 25.44
N SER A 438 -21.39 -3.27 25.13
CA SER A 438 -20.51 -4.28 24.51
C SER A 438 -19.16 -4.34 25.20
N LEU A 439 -18.62 -5.56 25.33
CA LEU A 439 -17.27 -5.79 25.83
C LEU A 439 -16.22 -5.24 24.84
N GLY A 440 -15.15 -4.65 25.37
CA GLY A 440 -14.09 -4.01 24.58
C GLY A 440 -13.15 -3.22 25.48
N ILE A 441 -11.92 -3.00 25.01
CA ILE A 441 -10.96 -2.12 25.70
C ILE A 441 -11.31 -0.65 25.39
N ARG A 442 -11.27 0.21 26.40
CA ARG A 442 -11.39 1.66 26.25
C ARG A 442 -10.38 2.34 27.16
N ASP A 443 -9.49 3.11 26.59
CA ASP A 443 -8.37 3.72 27.31
C ASP A 443 -7.89 5.02 26.65
N LYS A 444 -6.79 5.59 27.20
CA LYS A 444 -6.17 6.83 26.70
C LYS A 444 -7.15 8.00 26.59
N VAL A 445 -7.92 8.22 27.65
CA VAL A 445 -8.85 9.34 27.72
C VAL A 445 -8.10 10.67 27.70
N LYS A 446 -8.51 11.59 26.84
CA LYS A 446 -8.13 13.00 26.87
C LYS A 446 -9.37 13.88 27.00
N ILE A 447 -9.22 15.03 27.67
CA ILE A 447 -10.33 15.93 27.98
C ILE A 447 -10.02 17.36 27.59
N SER A 448 -11.03 18.07 27.11
CA SER A 448 -10.97 19.52 26.93
C SER A 448 -12.25 20.16 27.44
N LEU A 449 -12.11 21.29 28.13
CA LEU A 449 -13.22 22.02 28.74
C LEU A 449 -13.17 23.50 28.38
N VAL A 450 -14.36 24.12 28.34
CA VAL A 450 -14.52 25.57 28.26
C VAL A 450 -15.10 26.16 29.54
N GLN A 451 -15.04 27.49 29.65
CA GLN A 451 -15.28 28.25 30.88
C GLN A 451 -16.65 28.05 31.55
N ASP A 452 -17.66 27.50 30.90
CA ASP A 452 -19.00 27.34 31.47
C ASP A 452 -19.31 25.91 31.97
N GLY A 453 -18.34 24.99 31.88
CA GLY A 453 -18.50 23.59 32.30
C GLY A 453 -18.96 22.65 31.19
N PHE A 454 -19.00 23.10 29.93
CA PHE A 454 -19.00 22.20 28.78
C PHE A 454 -17.63 21.53 28.63
N CYS A 455 -17.66 20.23 28.36
CA CYS A 455 -16.51 19.35 28.32
C CYS A 455 -16.68 18.35 27.17
N VAL A 456 -15.58 17.99 26.53
CA VAL A 456 -15.50 16.82 25.65
C VAL A 456 -14.39 15.91 26.14
N ALA A 457 -14.73 14.65 26.34
CA ALA A 457 -13.76 13.58 26.52
C ALA A 457 -13.65 12.76 25.24
N CYS A 458 -12.44 12.39 24.84
CA CYS A 458 -12.17 11.46 23.74
C CYS A 458 -11.33 10.28 24.25
N TRP A 459 -11.46 9.11 23.64
CA TRP A 459 -10.72 7.90 24.03
C TRP A 459 -10.57 6.93 22.86
N GLU A 460 -9.64 5.99 23.01
CA GLU A 460 -9.48 4.83 22.12
C GLU A 460 -10.48 3.74 22.50
N ASP A 461 -11.10 3.11 21.51
CA ASP A 461 -12.15 2.12 21.73
C ASP A 461 -11.98 0.91 20.83
N GLU A 462 -11.75 -0.26 21.43
CA GLU A 462 -11.51 -1.53 20.74
C GLU A 462 -12.74 -2.45 20.68
N ARG A 463 -13.95 -1.94 21.00
CA ARG A 463 -15.17 -2.79 21.13
C ARG A 463 -15.56 -3.53 19.84
N LYS A 464 -15.00 -3.14 18.70
CA LYS A 464 -15.24 -3.75 17.38
C LYS A 464 -14.00 -4.45 16.79
N SER A 465 -13.00 -4.76 17.62
CA SER A 465 -11.73 -5.39 17.19
C SER A 465 -10.89 -4.53 16.23
N ASN A 466 -11.15 -3.22 16.21
CA ASN A 466 -10.34 -2.14 15.64
C ASN A 466 -10.31 -1.00 16.68
N ASN A 467 -9.19 -0.26 16.79
CA ASN A 467 -9.12 0.91 17.67
C ASN A 467 -9.81 2.07 16.94
N ASP A 468 -10.92 2.53 17.51
CA ASP A 468 -11.70 3.66 17.03
C ASP A 468 -11.60 4.83 18.01
N ILE A 469 -11.73 6.05 17.51
CA ILE A 469 -11.73 7.25 18.35
C ILE A 469 -13.18 7.65 18.66
N TYR A 470 -13.55 7.53 19.92
CA TYR A 470 -14.87 7.96 20.40
C TYR A 470 -14.77 9.25 21.20
N CYS A 471 -15.86 10.01 21.20
CA CYS A 471 -16.02 11.20 22.02
C CYS A 471 -17.35 11.19 22.78
N GLN A 472 -17.35 11.81 23.96
CA GLN A 472 -18.55 12.11 24.72
C GLN A 472 -18.56 13.57 25.17
N ARG A 473 -19.67 14.25 24.87
CA ARG A 473 -19.94 15.60 25.35
C ARG A 473 -20.54 15.54 26.75
N ILE A 474 -20.06 16.41 27.64
CA ILE A 474 -20.52 16.51 29.03
C ILE A 474 -20.83 17.97 29.35
N THR A 475 -21.89 18.21 30.12
CA THR A 475 -22.22 19.53 30.66
C THR A 475 -22.55 19.38 32.14
N GLU A 476 -21.73 19.99 33.01
CA GLU A 476 -21.88 19.90 34.48
C GLU A 476 -22.08 18.47 35.02
N GLY A 477 -21.31 17.51 34.48
CA GLY A 477 -21.39 16.09 34.89
C GLY A 477 -22.54 15.30 34.27
N SER A 478 -23.32 15.91 33.36
CA SER A 478 -24.38 15.23 32.60
C SER A 478 -23.95 14.95 31.17
N LEU A 479 -24.07 13.69 30.72
CA LEU A 479 -23.77 13.26 29.35
C LEU A 479 -24.75 13.87 28.35
N GLN A 480 -24.24 14.37 27.22
CA GLN A 480 -25.02 14.95 26.14
C GLN A 480 -24.98 14.03 24.91
N GLY A 481 -26.12 13.41 24.58
CA GLY A 481 -26.21 12.46 23.47
C GLY A 481 -25.50 11.12 23.75
N SER A 482 -25.37 10.29 22.72
CA SER A 482 -24.60 9.04 22.77
C SER A 482 -23.12 9.29 22.50
N ASN A 483 -22.27 8.30 22.83
CA ASN A 483 -20.88 8.30 22.37
C ASN A 483 -20.84 8.44 20.84
N LEU A 484 -19.96 9.29 20.34
CA LEU A 484 -19.79 9.60 18.93
C LEU A 484 -18.49 8.97 18.43
N LYS A 485 -18.56 8.06 17.45
CA LYS A 485 -17.38 7.60 16.70
C LYS A 485 -16.93 8.73 15.78
N VAL A 486 -15.76 9.31 16.01
CA VAL A 486 -15.30 10.54 15.33
C VAL A 486 -14.46 10.23 14.08
N ASN A 487 -13.76 9.12 14.11
CA ASN A 487 -13.08 8.59 12.95
C ASN A 487 -14.08 7.87 12.04
N LEU A 488 -14.47 8.49 10.92
CA LEU A 488 -15.23 7.79 9.89
C LEU A 488 -14.21 7.07 8.99
N ASP A 489 -14.10 5.77 9.20
CA ASP A 489 -13.19 4.85 8.52
C ASP A 489 -13.96 3.94 7.54
N SER A 490 -15.02 4.47 6.91
CA SER A 490 -15.86 3.75 5.94
C SER A 490 -15.17 3.45 4.60
N THR A 491 -13.84 3.28 4.61
CA THR A 491 -13.00 3.02 3.45
C THR A 491 -12.86 1.52 3.14
N GLY A 492 -13.54 0.64 3.90
CA GLY A 492 -13.46 -0.82 3.76
C GLY A 492 -12.26 -1.42 4.51
N ALA A 493 -12.24 -2.75 4.63
CA ALA A 493 -11.19 -3.48 5.32
C ALA A 493 -9.81 -3.35 4.65
N MET A 494 -8.74 -3.63 5.40
CA MET A 494 -7.38 -3.64 4.83
C MET A 494 -7.26 -4.74 3.76
N GLN A 495 -6.79 -4.34 2.57
CA GLN A 495 -6.60 -5.22 1.42
C GLN A 495 -5.16 -5.16 0.92
N ASN A 496 -4.61 -6.30 0.50
CA ASN A 496 -3.22 -6.40 0.04
C ASN A 496 -3.06 -7.42 -1.09
N SER A 497 -1.87 -7.41 -1.70
CA SER A 497 -1.40 -8.45 -2.62
C SER A 497 -2.39 -8.76 -3.76
N PRO A 498 -2.77 -7.77 -4.59
CA PRO A 498 -3.65 -8.04 -5.72
C PRO A 498 -2.93 -8.89 -6.78
N ALA A 499 -3.67 -9.78 -7.44
CA ALA A 499 -3.25 -10.48 -8.64
C ALA A 499 -4.33 -10.41 -9.72
N LEU A 500 -3.91 -10.23 -10.97
CA LEU A 500 -4.78 -9.98 -12.11
C LEU A 500 -4.62 -11.04 -13.20
N ALA A 501 -5.74 -11.38 -13.84
CA ALA A 501 -5.73 -12.13 -15.10
C ALA A 501 -6.80 -11.58 -16.05
N THR A 502 -6.54 -11.62 -17.35
CA THR A 502 -7.51 -11.21 -18.37
C THR A 502 -7.81 -12.32 -19.36
N ASP A 503 -9.08 -12.53 -19.66
CA ASP A 503 -9.49 -13.50 -20.68
C ASP A 503 -9.37 -12.95 -22.12
N LYS A 504 -9.50 -13.82 -23.12
CA LYS A 504 -9.40 -13.47 -24.54
C LYS A 504 -10.44 -12.44 -24.99
N GLU A 505 -11.55 -12.34 -24.26
CA GLU A 505 -12.64 -11.39 -24.52
C GLU A 505 -12.46 -10.09 -23.74
N GLY A 506 -11.35 -9.90 -23.04
CA GLY A 506 -11.03 -8.71 -22.26
C GLY A 506 -11.73 -8.61 -20.93
N GLY A 507 -12.33 -9.69 -20.42
CA GLY A 507 -12.76 -9.74 -19.04
C GLY A 507 -11.57 -9.70 -18.09
N LEU A 508 -11.67 -8.88 -17.04
CA LEU A 508 -10.66 -8.71 -15.99
C LEU A 508 -11.08 -9.50 -14.76
N MET A 509 -10.21 -10.37 -14.24
CA MET A 509 -10.37 -11.02 -12.95
C MET A 509 -9.31 -10.47 -12.00
N VAL A 510 -9.74 -10.16 -10.79
CA VAL A 510 -8.88 -9.65 -9.72
C VAL A 510 -9.09 -10.52 -8.50
N CYS A 511 -8.01 -11.02 -7.90
CA CYS A 511 -8.05 -11.58 -6.56
C CYS A 511 -7.12 -10.81 -5.61
N TRP A 512 -7.45 -10.80 -4.32
CA TRP A 512 -6.71 -10.04 -3.31
C TRP A 512 -6.86 -10.68 -1.92
N GLU A 513 -5.95 -10.32 -1.02
CA GLU A 513 -6.08 -10.58 0.42
C GLU A 513 -7.01 -9.53 1.05
N ASP A 514 -7.96 -9.98 1.86
CA ASP A 514 -8.98 -9.14 2.48
C ASP A 514 -9.12 -9.43 3.97
N LYS A 515 -8.97 -8.41 4.81
CA LYS A 515 -9.02 -8.54 6.27
C LYS A 515 -10.38 -8.15 6.87
N ARG A 516 -11.49 -8.13 6.11
CA ARG A 516 -12.83 -7.76 6.63
C ARG A 516 -13.33 -8.62 7.80
N ARG A 517 -12.72 -9.78 8.02
CA ARG A 517 -13.01 -10.71 9.14
C ARG A 517 -11.88 -10.79 10.17
N GLY A 518 -10.98 -9.80 10.19
CA GLY A 518 -9.83 -9.68 11.11
C GLY A 518 -8.57 -10.46 10.66
N LYS A 519 -8.74 -11.61 10.00
CA LYS A 519 -7.66 -12.37 9.35
C LYS A 519 -7.81 -12.30 7.83
N SER A 520 -6.69 -12.33 7.12
CA SER A 520 -6.70 -12.30 5.65
C SER A 520 -7.43 -13.51 5.09
N ASP A 521 -8.44 -13.27 4.27
CA ASP A 521 -9.12 -14.24 3.41
C ASP A 521 -8.84 -13.87 1.95
N ILE A 522 -8.97 -14.82 1.02
CA ILE A 522 -8.79 -14.52 -0.42
C ILE A 522 -10.14 -14.23 -1.04
N TYR A 523 -10.26 -13.10 -1.74
CA TYR A 523 -11.45 -12.75 -2.51
C TYR A 523 -11.15 -12.66 -3.99
N VAL A 524 -12.17 -12.87 -4.82
CA VAL A 524 -12.10 -12.70 -6.27
C VAL A 524 -13.30 -11.93 -6.80
N LYS A 525 -13.08 -11.10 -7.81
CA LYS A 525 -14.13 -10.44 -8.59
C LYS A 525 -13.81 -10.44 -10.07
N LYS A 526 -14.85 -10.40 -10.92
CA LYS A 526 -14.69 -10.34 -12.38
C LYS A 526 -15.51 -9.21 -13.00
N TYR A 527 -14.88 -8.55 -13.95
CA TYR A 527 -15.46 -7.52 -14.81
C TYR A 527 -15.37 -7.96 -16.28
N ASN A 528 -16.23 -7.42 -17.12
CA ASN A 528 -16.04 -7.51 -18.58
C ASN A 528 -15.07 -6.42 -19.08
N ARG A 529 -14.80 -6.42 -20.39
CA ARG A 529 -13.86 -5.46 -21.02
C ARG A 529 -14.22 -3.98 -20.86
N TRP A 530 -15.44 -3.67 -20.46
CA TRP A 530 -15.93 -2.31 -20.26
C TRP A 530 -15.99 -1.92 -18.77
N GLY A 531 -15.46 -2.74 -17.86
CA GLY A 531 -15.54 -2.50 -16.42
C GLY A 531 -16.92 -2.77 -15.82
N THR A 532 -17.83 -3.42 -16.54
CA THR A 532 -19.10 -3.88 -15.96
C THR A 532 -18.86 -5.16 -15.18
N GLU A 533 -19.36 -5.21 -13.95
CA GLU A 533 -19.31 -6.40 -13.10
C GLU A 533 -20.00 -7.61 -13.76
N ILE A 534 -19.32 -8.76 -13.77
CA ILE A 534 -19.88 -10.05 -14.18
C ILE A 534 -20.41 -10.81 -12.96
N PHE A 535 -19.68 -10.76 -11.84
CA PHE A 535 -20.11 -11.27 -10.56
C PHE A 535 -19.53 -10.42 -9.42
N PRO A 536 -20.24 -10.31 -8.27
CA PRO A 536 -19.75 -9.57 -7.10
C PRO A 536 -18.52 -10.24 -6.49
N ASP A 537 -17.82 -9.57 -5.59
CA ASP A 537 -16.70 -10.22 -4.90
C ASP A 537 -17.17 -11.48 -4.14
N LYS A 538 -16.31 -12.51 -4.16
CA LYS A 538 -16.57 -13.80 -3.52
C LYS A 538 -15.35 -14.26 -2.76
N LYS A 539 -15.56 -14.76 -1.55
CA LYS A 539 -14.54 -15.47 -0.79
C LYS A 539 -14.16 -16.76 -1.55
N VAL A 540 -12.86 -16.96 -1.77
CA VAL A 540 -12.29 -18.09 -2.51
C VAL A 540 -12.04 -19.29 -1.61
N ASN A 541 -11.47 -19.03 -0.42
CA ASN A 541 -11.17 -20.07 0.55
C ASN A 541 -12.44 -20.53 1.30
N ASP A 542 -12.58 -21.83 1.54
CA ASP A 542 -13.73 -22.47 2.20
C ASP A 542 -13.51 -22.75 3.69
N ASN A 543 -12.36 -22.35 4.24
CA ASN A 543 -12.04 -22.54 5.65
C ASN A 543 -13.02 -21.77 6.55
N LEU A 544 -13.49 -22.46 7.59
CA LEU A 544 -14.42 -21.92 8.59
C LEU A 544 -13.70 -21.24 9.77
N SER A 545 -12.41 -21.50 9.96
CA SER A 545 -11.60 -20.93 11.04
C SER A 545 -11.02 -19.56 10.67
N LEU A 546 -10.80 -18.68 11.64
CA LEU A 546 -10.11 -17.39 11.45
C LEU A 546 -8.58 -17.60 11.43
N VAL A 547 -8.05 -17.98 10.28
CA VAL A 547 -6.61 -18.16 10.05
C VAL A 547 -6.19 -17.42 8.77
N GLU A 548 -4.92 -17.00 8.70
CA GLU A 548 -4.42 -16.17 7.60
C GLU A 548 -4.41 -16.92 6.25
N GLN A 549 -4.73 -16.20 5.19
CA GLN A 549 -4.71 -16.64 3.80
C GLN A 549 -4.00 -15.57 2.96
N LYS A 550 -2.88 -15.91 2.34
CA LYS A 550 -1.95 -14.90 1.80
C LYS A 550 -1.45 -15.23 0.41
N SER A 551 -0.83 -14.23 -0.23
CA SER A 551 -0.08 -14.37 -1.48
C SER A 551 -0.90 -15.04 -2.61
N PRO A 552 -2.12 -14.56 -2.94
CA PRO A 552 -2.89 -15.18 -4.00
C PRO A 552 -2.21 -14.96 -5.36
N ASP A 553 -2.37 -15.94 -6.25
CA ASP A 553 -2.02 -15.83 -7.68
C ASP A 553 -3.16 -16.42 -8.53
N ILE A 554 -3.40 -15.84 -9.70
CA ILE A 554 -4.53 -16.19 -10.57
C ILE A 554 -4.07 -16.41 -12.01
N SER A 555 -4.58 -17.46 -12.65
CA SER A 555 -4.38 -17.68 -14.09
C SER A 555 -5.66 -18.13 -14.77
N VAL A 556 -5.87 -17.64 -15.99
CA VAL A 556 -7.04 -17.92 -16.82
C VAL A 556 -6.66 -18.68 -18.10
N SER A 557 -7.55 -19.56 -18.56
CA SER A 557 -7.48 -20.21 -19.87
C SER A 557 -8.11 -19.34 -20.97
N ASP A 558 -7.93 -19.74 -22.23
CA ASP A 558 -8.55 -19.02 -23.36
C ASP A 558 -10.09 -19.05 -23.30
N ASP A 559 -10.69 -20.03 -22.61
CA ASP A 559 -12.15 -20.14 -22.48
C ASP A 559 -12.72 -19.38 -21.27
N GLY A 560 -11.86 -18.70 -20.51
CA GLY A 560 -12.25 -17.83 -19.40
C GLY A 560 -12.34 -18.54 -18.06
N ASP A 561 -12.14 -19.85 -18.02
CA ASP A 561 -12.01 -20.63 -16.78
C ASP A 561 -10.68 -20.31 -16.11
N PHE A 562 -10.67 -20.26 -14.78
CA PHE A 562 -9.53 -19.78 -14.03
C PHE A 562 -9.24 -20.60 -12.79
N VAL A 563 -8.01 -20.50 -12.32
CA VAL A 563 -7.52 -21.11 -11.09
C VAL A 563 -6.92 -20.02 -10.22
N ILE A 564 -7.22 -20.08 -8.93
CA ILE A 564 -6.57 -19.25 -7.91
C ILE A 564 -5.79 -20.18 -6.98
N VAL A 565 -4.56 -19.82 -6.68
CA VAL A 565 -3.71 -20.47 -5.69
C VAL A 565 -3.36 -19.50 -4.58
N TRP A 566 -3.19 -19.97 -3.35
CA TRP A 566 -2.85 -19.12 -2.19
C TRP A 566 -2.13 -19.91 -1.10
N GLU A 567 -1.51 -19.19 -0.17
CA GLU A 567 -1.00 -19.72 1.09
C GLU A 567 -2.14 -19.86 2.10
N ASP A 568 -2.36 -21.06 2.62
CA ASP A 568 -3.43 -21.36 3.56
C ASP A 568 -2.84 -21.81 4.90
N SER A 569 -3.26 -21.18 5.99
CA SER A 569 -2.78 -21.50 7.35
C SER A 569 -3.70 -22.45 8.13
N ARG A 570 -4.68 -23.11 7.48
CA ARG A 570 -5.70 -23.93 8.18
C ARG A 570 -5.15 -25.14 8.94
N ASP A 571 -4.11 -25.79 8.41
CA ASP A 571 -3.56 -27.06 8.92
C ASP A 571 -2.02 -27.05 8.93
N GLY A 572 -1.44 -25.87 9.20
CA GLY A 572 -0.06 -25.55 8.83
C GLY A 572 -0.06 -24.60 7.64
N LEU A 573 1.12 -24.06 7.31
CA LEU A 573 1.26 -23.13 6.19
C LEU A 573 1.50 -23.92 4.90
N ASP A 574 0.47 -24.02 4.07
CA ASP A 574 0.42 -24.88 2.89
C ASP A 574 -0.06 -24.11 1.65
N VAL A 575 0.04 -24.73 0.47
CA VAL A 575 -0.49 -24.15 -0.78
C VAL A 575 -1.80 -24.82 -1.14
N TYR A 576 -2.85 -24.02 -1.34
CA TYR A 576 -4.17 -24.47 -1.77
C TYR A 576 -4.56 -23.87 -3.12
N ALA A 577 -5.55 -24.49 -3.76
CA ALA A 577 -6.10 -24.04 -5.02
C ALA A 577 -7.63 -24.19 -5.07
N GLN A 578 -8.26 -23.35 -5.89
CA GLN A 578 -9.68 -23.43 -6.25
C GLN A 578 -9.83 -23.19 -7.75
N LEU A 579 -10.59 -24.06 -8.41
CA LEU A 579 -10.96 -23.93 -9.81
C LEU A 579 -12.30 -23.21 -9.94
N PHE A 580 -12.43 -22.38 -10.97
CA PHE A 580 -13.65 -21.67 -11.29
C PHE A 580 -13.94 -21.74 -12.78
N GLY A 581 -15.21 -21.95 -13.11
CA GLY A 581 -15.69 -21.71 -14.47
C GLY A 581 -15.75 -20.20 -14.78
N GLN A 582 -15.84 -19.83 -16.06
CA GLN A 582 -15.80 -18.43 -16.54
C GLN A 582 -16.75 -17.42 -15.88
N PHE A 583 -17.81 -17.89 -15.20
CA PHE A 583 -18.80 -17.08 -14.47
C PHE A 583 -18.60 -17.07 -12.94
N GLY A 584 -17.45 -17.56 -12.46
CA GLY A 584 -17.10 -17.57 -11.04
C GLY A 584 -17.90 -18.59 -10.21
N ASN A 585 -18.33 -19.68 -10.83
CA ASN A 585 -18.85 -20.83 -10.10
C ASN A 585 -17.67 -21.75 -9.76
N PRO A 586 -17.49 -22.15 -8.49
CA PRO A 586 -16.42 -23.07 -8.12
C PRO A 586 -16.63 -24.44 -8.77
N GLU A 587 -15.56 -25.01 -9.30
CA GLU A 587 -15.53 -26.36 -9.88
C GLU A 587 -14.81 -27.29 -8.91
N GLY A 588 -15.58 -28.05 -8.13
CA GLY A 588 -15.05 -28.81 -6.99
C GLY A 588 -14.80 -27.92 -5.76
N GLY A 589 -14.22 -28.51 -4.72
CA GLY A 589 -13.84 -27.81 -3.49
C GLY A 589 -12.38 -27.37 -3.49
N ASN A 590 -11.98 -26.61 -2.47
CA ASN A 590 -10.57 -26.27 -2.27
C ASN A 590 -9.76 -27.57 -2.11
N PHE A 591 -8.55 -27.60 -2.67
CA PHE A 591 -7.65 -28.74 -2.52
C PHE A 591 -6.21 -28.28 -2.27
N GLN A 592 -5.49 -29.06 -1.44
CA GLN A 592 -4.09 -28.80 -1.13
C GLN A 592 -3.19 -29.24 -2.29
N VAL A 593 -2.45 -28.28 -2.84
CA VAL A 593 -1.47 -28.48 -3.91
C VAL A 593 -0.26 -29.26 -3.38
N SER A 594 0.24 -28.87 -2.21
CA SER A 594 1.46 -29.37 -1.55
C SER A 594 1.31 -30.75 -0.85
N SER A 595 0.26 -31.52 -1.16
CA SER A 595 -0.17 -32.69 -0.37
C SER A 595 0.66 -33.97 -0.52
N ASP A 596 1.48 -34.11 -1.56
CA ASP A 596 2.14 -35.39 -1.89
C ASP A 596 3.58 -35.52 -1.36
N THR A 597 4.01 -34.55 -0.57
CA THR A 597 5.38 -34.41 -0.09
C THR A 597 5.37 -33.92 1.35
N LEU A 598 6.21 -34.49 2.22
CA LEU A 598 6.32 -34.05 3.61
C LEU A 598 7.12 -32.75 3.69
N PHE A 599 6.41 -31.63 3.57
CA PHE A 599 6.92 -30.30 3.85
C PHE A 599 6.60 -29.90 5.30
N SER A 600 7.47 -29.10 5.91
CA SER A 600 7.18 -28.40 7.16
C SER A 600 6.26 -27.21 6.93
N PHE A 601 6.48 -26.48 5.81
CA PHE A 601 5.59 -25.44 5.30
C PHE A 601 5.86 -25.17 3.80
N CYS A 602 4.87 -24.59 3.12
CA CYS A 602 4.91 -24.16 1.72
C CYS A 602 4.39 -22.73 1.58
N VAL A 603 5.09 -21.90 0.79
CA VAL A 603 4.80 -20.47 0.65
C VAL A 603 5.01 -19.95 -0.78
N THR A 604 4.52 -18.74 -1.03
CA THR A 604 4.70 -17.96 -2.27
C THR A 604 4.34 -18.73 -3.53
N PRO A 605 3.09 -19.20 -3.67
CA PRO A 605 2.68 -19.96 -4.82
C PRO A 605 2.57 -19.07 -6.07
N SER A 606 2.71 -19.69 -7.25
CA SER A 606 2.37 -19.08 -8.53
C SER A 606 1.81 -20.11 -9.50
N VAL A 607 0.90 -19.70 -10.40
CA VAL A 607 0.15 -20.62 -11.26
C VAL A 607 0.12 -20.18 -12.72
N ALA A 608 0.22 -21.14 -13.63
CA ALA A 608 0.00 -20.94 -15.07
C ALA A 608 -0.98 -21.99 -15.60
N LYS A 609 -2.15 -21.53 -16.07
CA LYS A 609 -3.22 -22.35 -16.69
C LYS A 609 -3.12 -22.31 -18.21
N PHE A 610 -2.95 -23.46 -18.83
CA PHE A 610 -2.76 -23.65 -20.26
C PHE A 610 -4.09 -23.54 -21.04
N SER A 611 -4.01 -23.43 -22.37
CA SER A 611 -5.18 -23.27 -23.23
C SER A 611 -6.06 -24.52 -23.31
N ASP A 612 -5.51 -25.70 -23.00
CA ASP A 612 -6.24 -26.97 -22.89
C ASP A 612 -6.90 -27.16 -21.51
N GLY A 613 -6.72 -26.20 -20.59
CA GLY A 613 -7.30 -26.22 -19.25
C GLY A 613 -6.39 -26.82 -18.18
N ASP A 614 -5.36 -27.58 -18.55
CA ASP A 614 -4.33 -28.07 -17.63
C ASP A 614 -3.60 -26.89 -16.99
N PHE A 615 -2.93 -27.11 -15.86
CA PHE A 615 -2.18 -26.05 -15.20
C PHE A 615 -0.97 -26.57 -14.44
N VAL A 616 -0.02 -25.67 -14.18
CA VAL A 616 1.14 -25.91 -13.32
C VAL A 616 1.11 -24.93 -12.16
N VAL A 617 1.37 -25.42 -10.96
CA VAL A 617 1.57 -24.60 -9.75
C VAL A 617 3.02 -24.76 -9.30
N VAL A 618 3.66 -23.66 -8.95
CA VAL A 618 4.99 -23.62 -8.36
C VAL A 618 4.96 -22.98 -6.98
N TRP A 619 5.83 -23.39 -6.06
CA TRP A 619 5.90 -22.86 -4.70
C TRP A 619 7.27 -23.07 -4.07
N SER A 620 7.57 -22.36 -2.98
CA SER A 620 8.72 -22.62 -2.11
C SER A 620 8.32 -23.56 -0.99
N GLY A 621 8.96 -24.73 -0.89
CA GLY A 621 8.68 -25.73 0.15
C GLY A 621 9.89 -25.99 1.06
N GLU A 622 9.66 -26.04 2.36
CA GLU A 622 10.68 -26.35 3.39
C GLU A 622 10.63 -27.83 3.80
N LYS A 623 11.79 -28.49 3.85
CA LYS A 623 11.90 -29.90 4.28
C LYS A 623 12.93 -30.17 5.36
N SER A 624 14.06 -29.46 5.34
CA SER A 624 15.22 -29.77 6.19
C SER A 624 15.95 -28.52 6.67
N GLY A 625 15.21 -27.43 6.92
CA GLY A 625 15.75 -26.14 7.36
C GLY A 625 16.05 -25.16 6.22
N THR A 626 15.92 -25.59 4.96
CA THR A 626 16.08 -24.78 3.76
C THR A 626 14.87 -24.95 2.85
N ARG A 627 14.59 -23.91 2.06
CA ARG A 627 13.48 -23.89 1.10
C ARG A 627 13.99 -24.17 -0.29
N ASP A 628 13.28 -25.04 -1.00
CA ASP A 628 13.51 -25.33 -2.42
C ASP A 628 12.28 -24.95 -3.24
N VAL A 629 12.45 -24.80 -4.55
CA VAL A 629 11.32 -24.54 -5.46
C VAL A 629 10.77 -25.86 -5.96
N TYR A 630 9.48 -26.05 -5.82
CA TYR A 630 8.74 -27.21 -6.32
C TYR A 630 7.70 -26.80 -7.33
N ALA A 631 7.35 -27.75 -8.19
CA ALA A 631 6.30 -27.61 -9.18
C ALA A 631 5.46 -28.88 -9.26
N LYS A 632 4.18 -28.72 -9.62
CA LYS A 632 3.28 -29.83 -9.90
C LYS A 632 2.28 -29.47 -10.98
N ARG A 633 2.04 -30.43 -11.88
CA ARG A 633 1.09 -30.32 -12.98
C ARG A 633 -0.24 -30.94 -12.59
N TYR A 634 -1.32 -30.34 -13.06
CA TYR A 634 -2.68 -30.76 -12.84
C TYR A 634 -3.45 -30.74 -14.15
N ASP A 635 -4.39 -31.66 -14.29
CA ASP A 635 -5.34 -31.62 -15.39
C ASP A 635 -6.40 -30.53 -15.19
N GLN A 636 -7.20 -30.27 -16.23
CA GLN A 636 -8.28 -29.28 -16.16
C GLN A 636 -9.28 -29.48 -15.00
N ALA A 637 -9.42 -30.70 -14.47
CA ALA A 637 -10.34 -31.01 -13.37
C ALA A 637 -9.66 -30.93 -11.98
N GLY A 638 -8.39 -30.55 -11.94
CA GLY A 638 -7.61 -30.45 -10.70
C GLY A 638 -7.02 -31.78 -10.24
N ALA A 639 -7.01 -32.82 -11.07
CA ALA A 639 -6.34 -34.07 -10.73
C ALA A 639 -4.82 -33.95 -11.02
N PRO A 640 -3.97 -34.44 -10.11
CA PRO A 640 -2.52 -34.31 -10.27
C PRO A 640 -1.98 -35.20 -11.41
N GLN A 641 -1.17 -34.60 -12.29
CA GLN A 641 -0.48 -35.28 -13.39
C GLN A 641 0.92 -35.75 -12.97
N GLY A 642 0.98 -36.60 -11.95
CA GLY A 642 2.23 -37.08 -11.34
C GLY A 642 2.55 -36.44 -9.98
N SER A 643 3.73 -36.74 -9.46
CA SER A 643 4.24 -36.21 -8.19
C SER A 643 4.83 -34.81 -8.35
N SER A 644 4.87 -34.04 -7.26
CA SER A 644 5.66 -32.82 -7.17
C SER A 644 7.14 -33.09 -7.51
N PHE A 645 7.76 -32.17 -8.25
CA PHE A 645 9.18 -32.25 -8.61
C PHE A 645 9.92 -30.96 -8.23
N LYS A 646 11.19 -31.08 -7.88
CA LYS A 646 12.07 -29.96 -7.53
C LYS A 646 12.51 -29.26 -8.82
N VAL A 647 12.44 -27.92 -8.84
CA VAL A 647 12.78 -27.07 -10.00
C VAL A 647 14.26 -26.70 -9.98
N ASN A 648 14.78 -26.28 -8.83
CA ASN A 648 16.20 -26.00 -8.69
C ASN A 648 17.01 -27.31 -8.71
N ASP A 649 18.13 -27.31 -9.43
CA ASP A 649 18.96 -28.48 -9.76
C ASP A 649 20.23 -28.57 -8.91
N ASP A 650 20.37 -27.67 -7.95
CA ASP A 650 21.55 -27.53 -7.14
C ASP A 650 21.57 -28.45 -5.93
N VAL A 651 22.78 -28.68 -5.43
CA VAL A 651 23.07 -29.55 -4.30
C VAL A 651 23.36 -28.76 -3.02
N GLU A 652 23.32 -27.42 -3.08
CA GLU A 652 23.65 -26.57 -1.93
C GLU A 652 22.43 -26.44 -1.02
N ASP A 653 22.68 -26.46 0.29
CA ASP A 653 21.63 -26.35 1.29
C ASP A 653 21.41 -24.86 1.62
N VAL A 654 20.78 -24.14 0.68
CA VAL A 654 20.41 -22.72 0.81
C VAL A 654 18.98 -22.47 0.37
N ASN A 655 18.44 -21.30 0.68
CA ASN A 655 17.06 -20.97 0.34
C ASN A 655 16.88 -20.60 -1.13
N HIS A 656 15.80 -21.11 -1.69
CA HIS A 656 15.25 -20.76 -2.99
C HIS A 656 13.81 -20.27 -2.82
N LEU A 657 13.56 -19.01 -3.18
CA LEU A 657 12.40 -18.24 -2.70
C LEU A 657 11.60 -17.58 -3.83
N ASN A 658 10.32 -17.32 -3.59
CA ASN A 658 9.41 -16.53 -4.42
C ASN A 658 9.40 -16.97 -5.89
N PRO A 659 9.05 -18.22 -6.20
CA PRO A 659 8.99 -18.67 -7.57
C PRO A 659 7.84 -17.99 -8.33
N LYS A 660 8.06 -17.71 -9.62
CA LYS A 660 7.06 -17.23 -10.56
C LYS A 660 7.06 -18.11 -11.79
N VAL A 661 5.87 -18.41 -12.31
CA VAL A 661 5.69 -19.24 -13.50
C VAL A 661 4.90 -18.52 -14.58
N VAL A 662 5.36 -18.64 -15.82
CA VAL A 662 4.62 -18.22 -17.01
C VAL A 662 4.65 -19.31 -18.07
N LYS A 663 3.85 -19.16 -19.12
CA LYS A 663 3.67 -20.15 -20.18
C LYS A 663 3.70 -19.52 -21.56
N ASP A 664 4.02 -20.34 -22.56
CA ASP A 664 3.83 -20.03 -23.98
C ASP A 664 2.54 -20.68 -24.53
N SER A 665 2.28 -20.48 -25.82
CA SER A 665 1.10 -21.05 -26.50
C SER A 665 1.19 -22.55 -26.82
N LEU A 666 2.36 -23.16 -26.60
CA LEU A 666 2.61 -24.60 -26.76
C LEU A 666 2.58 -25.34 -25.41
N SER A 667 2.12 -24.66 -24.35
CA SER A 667 2.11 -25.14 -22.96
C SER A 667 3.50 -25.41 -22.39
N ASN A 668 4.58 -24.93 -23.02
CA ASN A 668 5.87 -24.86 -22.35
C ASN A 668 5.81 -23.77 -21.28
N PHE A 669 6.60 -23.91 -20.23
CA PHE A 669 6.59 -22.95 -19.12
C PHE A 669 7.99 -22.60 -18.65
N LEU A 670 8.11 -21.44 -18.03
CA LEU A 670 9.34 -20.91 -17.47
C LEU A 670 9.10 -20.62 -16.00
N VAL A 671 9.98 -21.13 -15.15
CA VAL A 671 9.99 -20.85 -13.72
C VAL A 671 11.20 -19.99 -13.41
N ALA A 672 10.98 -18.88 -12.72
CA ALA A 672 12.04 -18.04 -12.17
C ALA A 672 11.94 -17.99 -10.65
N TRP A 673 13.05 -17.89 -9.94
CA TRP A 673 13.08 -17.84 -8.48
C TRP A 673 14.29 -17.06 -7.97
N TYR A 674 14.22 -16.67 -6.71
CA TYR A 674 15.39 -16.21 -6.00
C TYR A 674 16.25 -17.36 -5.52
N ASP A 675 17.55 -17.22 -5.76
CA ASP A 675 18.56 -18.17 -5.38
C ASP A 675 19.53 -17.49 -4.42
N GLU A 676 19.64 -18.02 -3.20
CA GLU A 676 20.52 -17.48 -2.16
C GLU A 676 21.91 -18.15 -2.14
N ARG A 677 22.29 -18.91 -3.19
CA ARG A 677 23.65 -19.44 -3.30
C ARG A 677 24.67 -18.32 -3.45
N GLY A 678 25.78 -18.47 -2.74
CA GLY A 678 26.85 -17.48 -2.69
C GLY A 678 26.57 -16.28 -1.78
N SER A 679 27.28 -15.17 -1.99
CA SER A 679 27.21 -14.01 -1.08
C SER A 679 26.02 -13.06 -1.32
N LYS A 680 25.24 -13.26 -2.40
CA LYS A 680 24.12 -12.38 -2.78
C LYS A 680 23.00 -13.15 -3.47
N LYS A 681 21.76 -12.76 -3.15
CA LYS A 681 20.51 -13.23 -3.76
C LYS A 681 20.48 -12.93 -5.27
N ARG A 682 20.35 -13.97 -6.09
CA ARG A 682 20.26 -13.91 -7.56
C ARG A 682 18.89 -14.36 -8.06
N ILE A 683 18.59 -14.09 -9.33
CA ILE A 683 17.39 -14.60 -9.99
C ILE A 683 17.86 -15.72 -10.93
N TYR A 684 17.34 -16.91 -10.75
CA TYR A 684 17.57 -18.07 -11.60
C TYR A 684 16.31 -18.45 -12.35
N LEU A 685 16.49 -19.12 -13.49
CA LEU A 685 15.44 -19.51 -14.39
C LEU A 685 15.63 -20.95 -14.87
N GLN A 686 14.52 -21.67 -15.08
CA GLN A 686 14.45 -22.98 -15.71
C GLN A 686 13.28 -23.05 -16.67
N ARG A 687 13.55 -23.49 -17.90
CA ARG A 687 12.54 -23.74 -18.92
C ARG A 687 12.07 -25.18 -18.84
N PHE A 688 10.80 -25.42 -19.11
CA PHE A 688 10.20 -26.73 -19.16
C PHE A 688 9.35 -26.89 -20.41
N ASP A 689 9.33 -28.10 -20.95
CA ASP A 689 8.38 -28.44 -22.00
C ASP A 689 6.97 -28.67 -21.43
N SER A 690 5.99 -28.85 -22.31
CA SER A 690 4.60 -29.09 -21.92
C SER A 690 4.37 -30.35 -21.09
N SER A 691 5.33 -31.29 -21.02
CA SER A 691 5.25 -32.46 -20.17
C SER A 691 5.75 -32.19 -18.74
N GLY A 692 6.48 -31.10 -18.55
CA GLY A 692 7.21 -30.79 -17.32
C GLY A 692 8.67 -31.28 -17.33
N ALA A 693 9.21 -31.66 -18.48
CA ALA A 693 10.63 -32.01 -18.59
C ALA A 693 11.47 -30.74 -18.79
N PRO A 694 12.61 -30.59 -18.08
CA PRO A 694 13.44 -29.39 -18.20
C PRO A 694 14.07 -29.29 -19.59
N ILE A 695 13.98 -28.09 -20.19
CA ILE A 695 14.65 -27.71 -21.44
C ILE A 695 15.95 -26.99 -21.07
N GLY A 696 17.09 -27.64 -21.28
CA GLY A 696 18.39 -27.10 -20.88
C GLY A 696 18.62 -27.21 -19.36
N THR A 697 19.53 -26.40 -18.84
CA THR A 697 19.87 -26.33 -17.42
C THR A 697 19.41 -25.02 -16.81
N ASN A 698 19.38 -24.96 -15.48
CA ASN A 698 19.18 -23.71 -14.76
C ASN A 698 20.21 -22.67 -15.18
N PHE A 699 19.78 -21.43 -15.33
CA PHE A 699 20.68 -20.32 -15.65
C PHE A 699 20.30 -19.09 -14.83
N ALA A 700 21.31 -18.30 -14.46
CA ALA A 700 21.10 -17.04 -13.79
C ALA A 700 20.72 -15.95 -14.80
N LEU A 701 19.91 -14.98 -14.37
CA LEU A 701 19.75 -13.70 -15.03
C LEU A 701 21.13 -13.02 -15.17
N ASP A 702 21.68 -13.02 -16.40
CA ASP A 702 23.03 -12.53 -16.72
C ASP A 702 23.10 -11.00 -16.60
N THR A 703 24.15 -10.48 -15.94
CA THR A 703 24.25 -9.06 -15.58
C THR A 703 25.58 -8.44 -15.95
N ASP A 704 25.53 -7.18 -16.41
CA ASP A 704 26.69 -6.33 -16.72
C ASP A 704 27.54 -5.91 -15.49
N SER A 705 27.22 -6.38 -14.28
CA SER A 705 28.05 -6.21 -13.09
C SER A 705 27.81 -7.31 -12.06
N VAL A 706 28.90 -7.82 -11.47
CA VAL A 706 28.90 -9.06 -10.66
C VAL A 706 28.25 -8.89 -9.27
N ASP A 707 27.72 -7.72 -8.91
CA ASP A 707 27.54 -7.36 -7.49
C ASP A 707 26.23 -6.63 -7.10
N SER A 708 25.20 -6.63 -7.93
CA SER A 708 23.90 -5.99 -7.62
C SER A 708 22.95 -6.89 -6.81
N LYS A 709 22.40 -6.39 -5.69
CA LYS A 709 21.28 -7.07 -5.00
C LYS A 709 20.00 -6.90 -5.84
N LYS A 710 19.29 -8.00 -6.10
CA LYS A 710 18.04 -8.01 -6.89
C LYS A 710 16.86 -8.33 -5.98
N GLN A 711 15.82 -7.50 -6.03
CA GLN A 711 14.62 -7.60 -5.20
C GLN A 711 13.35 -7.41 -6.04
N SER A 712 12.21 -7.80 -5.47
CA SER A 712 10.87 -7.80 -6.06
C SER A 712 10.84 -8.03 -7.59
N PHE A 713 11.18 -9.24 -8.06
CA PHE A 713 11.16 -9.55 -9.50
C PHE A 713 9.79 -9.99 -9.98
N ASP A 714 9.56 -9.82 -11.29
CA ASP A 714 8.39 -10.35 -11.98
C ASP A 714 8.77 -10.78 -13.42
N LEU A 715 7.91 -11.56 -14.05
CA LEU A 715 8.22 -12.19 -15.33
C LEU A 715 7.01 -12.18 -16.28
N GLY A 716 7.26 -11.82 -17.55
CA GLY A 716 6.27 -11.86 -18.62
C GLY A 716 6.77 -12.68 -19.81
N MET A 717 5.88 -13.40 -20.50
CA MET A 717 6.22 -14.21 -21.67
C MET A 717 5.15 -14.08 -22.75
N ASN A 718 5.58 -14.07 -24.01
CA ASN A 718 4.70 -14.02 -25.16
C ASN A 718 4.34 -15.42 -25.69
N ARG A 719 3.50 -15.48 -26.74
CA ARG A 719 3.00 -16.76 -27.29
C ARG A 719 4.07 -17.67 -27.87
N ILE A 720 5.19 -17.11 -28.32
CA ILE A 720 6.29 -17.85 -28.95
C ILE A 720 7.40 -18.21 -27.96
N GLY A 721 7.25 -17.82 -26.69
CA GLY A 721 8.17 -18.15 -25.61
C GLY A 721 9.28 -17.13 -25.36
N ASP A 722 9.33 -16.01 -26.10
CA ASP A 722 10.20 -14.89 -25.72
C ASP A 722 9.69 -14.31 -24.39
N PHE A 723 10.60 -13.85 -23.54
CA PHE A 723 10.25 -13.44 -22.19
C PHE A 723 11.07 -12.24 -21.69
N VAL A 724 10.53 -11.55 -20.71
CA VAL A 724 11.15 -10.42 -20.04
C VAL A 724 11.15 -10.66 -18.54
N VAL A 725 12.27 -10.36 -17.90
CA VAL A 725 12.40 -10.36 -16.44
C VAL A 725 12.56 -8.91 -15.99
N VAL A 726 11.77 -8.48 -15.01
CA VAL A 726 11.92 -7.16 -14.35
C VAL A 726 12.31 -7.32 -12.90
N TRP A 727 13.08 -6.38 -12.36
CA TRP A 727 13.50 -6.42 -10.95
C TRP A 727 13.85 -5.04 -10.41
N LYS A 728 13.78 -4.90 -9.09
CA LYS A 728 14.41 -3.80 -8.34
C LYS A 728 15.89 -4.10 -8.16
N SER A 729 16.75 -3.22 -8.66
CA SER A 729 18.20 -3.27 -8.55
C SER A 729 18.66 -2.35 -7.42
N GLN A 730 19.37 -2.89 -6.42
CA GLN A 730 20.03 -2.12 -5.36
C GLN A 730 21.53 -2.00 -5.66
N ASP A 731 21.87 -1.17 -6.65
CA ASP A 731 23.25 -0.78 -6.96
C ASP A 731 23.65 0.45 -6.12
N SER A 732 24.45 1.37 -6.65
CA SER A 732 24.71 2.68 -6.02
C SER A 732 23.45 3.55 -5.87
N SER A 733 22.38 3.24 -6.61
CA SER A 733 21.06 3.86 -6.55
C SER A 733 19.98 2.80 -6.83
N GLU A 734 18.85 2.88 -6.14
CA GLU A 734 17.73 1.96 -6.39
C GLU A 734 17.08 2.26 -7.75
N SER A 735 16.78 1.22 -8.54
CA SER A 735 16.16 1.38 -9.86
C SER A 735 15.36 0.15 -10.28
N VAL A 736 14.33 0.33 -11.10
CA VAL A 736 13.68 -0.77 -11.81
C VAL A 736 14.45 -1.06 -13.10
N LYS A 737 14.81 -2.32 -13.31
CA LYS A 737 15.49 -2.80 -14.52
C LYS A 737 14.71 -3.92 -15.19
N ALA A 738 14.99 -4.14 -16.47
CA ALA A 738 14.42 -5.23 -17.27
C ALA A 738 15.49 -5.87 -18.17
N GLN A 739 15.34 -7.16 -18.47
CA GLN A 739 16.13 -7.88 -19.46
C GLN A 739 15.20 -8.73 -20.32
N VAL A 740 15.32 -8.58 -21.64
CA VAL A 740 14.55 -9.34 -22.62
C VAL A 740 15.37 -10.54 -23.08
N TYR A 741 14.70 -11.66 -23.29
CA TYR A 741 15.25 -12.93 -23.76
C TYR A 741 14.42 -13.47 -24.92
N ASP A 742 15.06 -14.17 -25.84
CA ASP A 742 14.36 -14.99 -26.82
C ASP A 742 13.83 -16.29 -26.20
N SER A 743 12.99 -16.99 -26.95
CA SER A 743 12.44 -18.29 -26.56
C SER A 743 13.47 -19.39 -26.34
N SER A 744 14.74 -19.18 -26.69
CA SER A 744 15.84 -20.09 -26.38
C SER A 744 16.52 -19.78 -25.05
N GLY A 745 16.21 -18.64 -24.42
CA GLY A 745 16.85 -18.15 -23.21
C GLY A 745 18.11 -17.32 -23.48
N ILE A 746 18.28 -16.80 -24.70
CA ILE A 746 19.39 -15.92 -25.05
C ILE A 746 18.95 -14.47 -24.86
N ALA A 747 19.75 -13.69 -24.11
CA ALA A 747 19.49 -12.28 -23.86
C ALA A 747 19.48 -11.46 -25.16
N LEU A 748 18.43 -10.65 -25.35
CA LEU A 748 18.27 -9.73 -26.46
C LEU A 748 18.71 -8.32 -26.05
N GLY A 749 20.00 -8.02 -26.26
CA GLY A 749 20.57 -6.72 -25.90
C GLY A 749 20.93 -6.57 -24.41
N PRO A 750 21.39 -5.38 -23.99
CA PRO A 750 21.79 -5.11 -22.62
C PRO A 750 20.59 -4.86 -21.69
N ASN A 751 20.86 -4.80 -20.39
CA ASN A 751 19.86 -4.48 -19.38
C ASN A 751 19.25 -3.08 -19.58
N ILE A 752 17.95 -2.97 -19.40
CA ILE A 752 17.15 -1.76 -19.63
C ILE A 752 16.89 -1.09 -18.28
N PHE A 753 17.16 0.22 -18.18
CA PHE A 753 16.72 1.03 -17.04
C PHE A 753 15.28 1.48 -17.25
N VAL A 754 14.35 0.92 -16.47
CA VAL A 754 12.93 1.24 -16.54
C VAL A 754 12.64 2.55 -15.82
N SER A 755 13.00 2.65 -14.54
CA SER A 755 12.88 3.89 -13.77
C SER A 755 13.96 4.88 -14.19
N ASP A 756 13.59 6.16 -14.26
CA ASP A 756 14.43 7.27 -14.74
C ASP A 756 14.91 8.22 -13.64
N ASP A 757 14.34 8.14 -12.44
CA ASP A 757 14.69 8.97 -11.29
C ASP A 757 15.66 8.24 -10.35
N THR A 758 16.81 8.86 -10.07
CA THR A 758 17.85 8.30 -9.20
C THR A 758 17.66 8.63 -7.71
N THR A 759 16.68 9.49 -7.40
CA THR A 759 16.32 9.91 -6.04
C THR A 759 15.08 9.23 -5.51
N SER A 760 14.35 8.50 -6.36
CA SER A 760 13.15 7.79 -5.97
C SER A 760 13.45 6.43 -5.36
N ARG A 761 12.48 5.92 -4.59
CA ARG A 761 12.49 4.55 -4.04
C ARG A 761 11.48 3.70 -4.81
N PRO A 762 11.81 3.11 -5.96
CA PRO A 762 10.87 2.28 -6.70
C PRO A 762 10.69 0.91 -6.02
N GLU A 763 9.46 0.42 -5.96
CA GLU A 763 9.08 -0.85 -5.34
C GLU A 763 8.13 -1.67 -6.21
N SER A 764 8.14 -2.99 -5.97
CA SER A 764 7.19 -3.96 -6.53
C SER A 764 6.94 -3.81 -8.05
N PRO A 765 7.98 -3.88 -8.90
CA PRO A 765 7.78 -3.83 -10.34
C PRO A 765 7.06 -5.09 -10.84
N LYS A 766 6.15 -4.90 -11.79
CA LYS A 766 5.38 -5.95 -12.46
C LYS A 766 5.43 -5.78 -13.95
N VAL A 767 5.32 -6.88 -14.69
CA VAL A 767 5.46 -6.85 -16.15
C VAL A 767 4.42 -7.72 -16.84
N TYR A 768 3.84 -7.15 -17.89
CA TYR A 768 3.05 -7.91 -18.85
C TYR A 768 3.72 -7.83 -20.22
N MET A 769 3.86 -8.97 -20.89
CA MET A 769 4.41 -9.06 -22.25
C MET A 769 3.28 -9.39 -23.24
N ASP A 770 3.06 -8.47 -24.18
CA ASP A 770 2.08 -8.66 -25.25
C ASP A 770 2.47 -9.86 -26.14
N PRO A 771 1.48 -10.64 -26.63
CA PRO A 771 1.73 -11.76 -27.51
C PRO A 771 2.63 -11.51 -28.72
N ASP A 772 2.66 -10.30 -29.27
CA ASP A 772 3.22 -10.04 -30.60
C ASP A 772 4.07 -8.76 -30.72
N SER A 773 4.07 -7.82 -29.76
CA SER A 773 4.56 -6.47 -30.08
C SER A 773 5.29 -5.62 -29.01
N TYR A 774 4.94 -5.70 -27.73
CA TYR A 774 5.52 -4.83 -26.69
C TYR A 774 5.48 -5.47 -25.31
N PHE A 775 6.08 -4.82 -24.32
CA PHE A 775 5.82 -5.13 -22.91
C PHE A 775 5.59 -3.85 -22.11
N VAL A 776 4.84 -4.00 -21.01
CA VAL A 776 4.49 -2.91 -20.09
C VAL A 776 5.05 -3.25 -18.74
N VAL A 777 5.76 -2.31 -18.14
CA VAL A 777 6.23 -2.42 -16.76
C VAL A 777 5.47 -1.40 -15.93
N VAL A 778 4.90 -1.83 -14.81
CA VAL A 778 4.31 -0.97 -13.77
C VAL A 778 5.08 -1.11 -12.48
N TRP A 779 5.17 -0.06 -11.67
CA TRP A 779 5.84 -0.11 -10.37
C TRP A 779 5.27 0.95 -9.43
N THR A 780 5.45 0.76 -8.12
CA THR A 780 5.21 1.81 -7.13
C THR A 780 6.43 2.74 -7.11
N ASP A 781 6.23 4.03 -7.22
CA ASP A 781 7.28 5.04 -7.22
C ASP A 781 6.99 6.14 -6.19
N TYR A 782 8.01 6.47 -5.41
CA TYR A 782 7.93 7.40 -4.28
C TYR A 782 8.50 8.79 -4.64
N ARG A 783 8.76 9.09 -5.93
CA ARG A 783 9.37 10.36 -6.40
C ARG A 783 8.57 11.63 -6.11
N GLN A 784 7.33 11.54 -5.64
CA GLN A 784 6.48 12.69 -5.28
C GLN A 784 6.13 12.72 -3.80
N GLY A 785 6.78 11.91 -2.96
CA GLY A 785 6.49 11.89 -1.53
C GLY A 785 5.23 11.11 -1.14
N GLU A 786 4.48 10.57 -2.12
CA GLU A 786 3.39 9.61 -1.94
C GLU A 786 3.59 8.42 -2.89
N PRO A 787 3.22 7.17 -2.52
CA PRO A 787 3.35 6.01 -3.39
C PRO A 787 2.39 6.17 -4.55
N ASN A 788 2.95 6.22 -5.74
CA ASN A 788 2.16 6.37 -6.95
C ASN A 788 2.50 5.24 -7.90
N ILE A 789 1.50 4.78 -8.64
CA ILE A 789 1.71 3.76 -9.63
C ILE A 789 2.20 4.45 -10.90
N TYR A 790 3.36 4.06 -11.39
CA TYR A 790 3.90 4.51 -12.66
C TYR A 790 3.95 3.35 -13.64
N TYR A 791 3.88 3.67 -14.92
CA TYR A 791 4.05 2.70 -15.99
C TYR A 791 5.00 3.20 -17.09
N GLN A 792 5.53 2.24 -17.84
CA GLN A 792 6.39 2.45 -18.99
C GLN A 792 6.15 1.32 -20.01
N ILE A 793 5.99 1.69 -21.28
CA ILE A 793 5.79 0.77 -22.40
C ILE A 793 7.08 0.67 -23.21
N PHE A 794 7.41 -0.53 -23.66
CA PHE A 794 8.61 -0.86 -24.43
C PHE A 794 8.24 -1.67 -25.67
N GLU A 795 8.90 -1.44 -26.79
CA GLU A 795 8.84 -2.36 -27.94
C GLU A 795 9.41 -3.73 -27.54
N HIS A 796 9.12 -4.77 -28.33
CA HIS A 796 9.63 -6.13 -28.12
C HIS A 796 11.16 -6.21 -27.93
N ASP A 797 11.92 -5.30 -28.54
CA ASP A 797 13.39 -5.25 -28.42
C ASP A 797 13.90 -4.47 -27.20
N GLY A 798 13.01 -4.01 -26.33
CA GLY A 798 13.37 -3.21 -25.15
C GLY A 798 13.46 -1.70 -25.39
N THR A 799 13.16 -1.22 -26.59
CA THR A 799 13.14 0.22 -26.88
C THR A 799 11.98 0.92 -26.16
N LYS A 800 12.26 1.97 -25.38
CA LYS A 800 11.22 2.79 -24.71
C LYS A 800 10.26 3.43 -25.72
N ILE A 801 8.95 3.27 -25.50
CA ILE A 801 7.90 3.89 -26.33
C ILE A 801 7.47 5.25 -25.78
N ASN A 802 7.35 5.38 -24.46
CA ASN A 802 6.96 6.60 -23.75
C ASN A 802 8.00 7.02 -22.70
N ASN A 803 7.69 8.04 -21.89
CA ASN A 803 8.42 8.33 -20.65
C ASN A 803 7.67 7.68 -19.48
N ASN A 804 8.26 7.66 -18.28
CA ASN A 804 7.61 7.16 -17.09
C ASN A 804 6.36 8.03 -16.81
N VAL A 805 5.17 7.42 -16.86
CA VAL A 805 3.89 8.12 -16.68
C VAL A 805 3.23 7.65 -15.40
N ARG A 806 2.76 8.59 -14.58
CA ARG A 806 1.92 8.30 -13.41
C ARG A 806 0.56 7.81 -13.91
N LEU A 807 0.18 6.62 -13.45
CA LEU A 807 -1.07 5.96 -13.79
C LEU A 807 -2.23 6.52 -12.94
N ASN A 808 -2.05 6.56 -11.63
CA ASN A 808 -3.11 6.92 -10.70
C ASN A 808 -3.34 8.43 -10.57
N GLN A 809 -4.60 8.85 -10.45
CA GLN A 809 -4.95 10.23 -10.09
C GLN A 809 -5.02 10.36 -8.56
N GLN A 810 -4.98 11.57 -7.99
CA GLN A 810 -5.05 11.76 -6.53
C GLN A 810 -6.30 11.08 -5.96
N SER A 811 -6.12 9.89 -5.39
CA SER A 811 -7.09 9.17 -4.57
C SER A 811 -6.75 9.43 -3.11
N PRO A 812 -7.74 9.51 -2.20
CA PRO A 812 -7.47 9.59 -0.76
C PRO A 812 -6.82 8.32 -0.20
N ALA A 813 -6.78 7.22 -0.96
CA ALA A 813 -6.17 5.96 -0.54
C ALA A 813 -4.78 5.75 -1.14
N ILE A 814 -3.86 5.25 -0.30
CA ILE A 814 -2.53 4.78 -0.69
C ILE A 814 -2.63 3.63 -1.68
N GLN A 815 -1.93 3.74 -2.80
CA GLN A 815 -1.85 2.70 -3.82
C GLN A 815 -0.44 2.12 -3.86
N LYS A 816 -0.31 0.88 -3.37
CA LYS A 816 0.95 0.12 -3.33
C LYS A 816 0.69 -1.24 -3.98
N THR A 817 1.77 -1.95 -4.31
CA THR A 817 1.73 -3.32 -4.89
C THR A 817 0.85 -3.42 -6.15
N PRO A 818 1.20 -2.71 -7.24
CA PRO A 818 0.45 -2.82 -8.48
C PRO A 818 0.56 -4.23 -9.04
N ASP A 819 -0.33 -4.57 -9.97
CA ASP A 819 -0.18 -5.68 -10.89
C ASP A 819 -0.49 -5.18 -12.31
N VAL A 820 -0.20 -5.96 -13.36
CA VAL A 820 -0.51 -5.52 -14.73
C VAL A 820 -0.93 -6.68 -15.60
N SER A 821 -1.99 -6.46 -16.37
CA SER A 821 -2.46 -7.40 -17.38
C SER A 821 -2.95 -6.66 -18.61
N GLN A 822 -3.11 -7.37 -19.72
CA GLN A 822 -3.61 -6.77 -20.94
C GLN A 822 -4.49 -7.75 -21.69
N SER A 823 -5.54 -7.20 -22.30
CA SER A 823 -6.31 -7.92 -23.31
C SER A 823 -6.56 -7.04 -24.52
N MET A 824 -6.29 -7.59 -25.71
CA MET A 824 -6.35 -6.86 -26.97
C MET A 824 -5.56 -5.54 -26.90
N SER A 825 -6.20 -4.38 -27.02
CA SER A 825 -5.57 -3.06 -26.94
C SER A 825 -5.71 -2.37 -25.58
N TYR A 826 -6.14 -3.08 -24.54
CA TYR A 826 -6.43 -2.54 -23.21
C TYR A 826 -5.42 -3.04 -22.19
N ILE A 827 -4.78 -2.12 -21.46
CA ILE A 827 -3.90 -2.42 -20.33
C ILE A 827 -4.68 -2.15 -19.04
N TYR A 828 -4.65 -3.10 -18.12
CA TYR A 828 -5.24 -3.05 -16.78
C TYR A 828 -4.12 -3.08 -15.75
N SER A 829 -4.28 -2.36 -14.65
CA SER A 829 -3.27 -2.24 -13.59
C SER A 829 -3.89 -1.95 -12.24
#